data_AF-A0A437UCL6-F1
#
_entry.id   AF-A0A437UCL6-F1
#
_cell.length_a   1.000
_cell.length_b   1.000
_cell.length_c   1.000
_cell.angle_alpha   90.00
_cell.angle_beta   90.00
_cell.angle_gamma   90.00
#
_symmetry.space_group_name_H-M   'P 1'
#
loop_
_entity.id
_entity.type
_entity.pdbx_description
1 polymer ?
#
loop_
_entity_poly.entity_id
_entity_poly.type
_entity_poly.pdbx_seq_one_letter_code
_entity_poly.pdbx_strand_id
1 'polypeptide(L)'
;MSRTRIVGGKITEIVGGEYNIHSKGPITLTSLEGSVNITAGKGITYGNPRTAPTIEIVKIYVKTRLKEPYNGEFGFDWLDINPTSGDIEKIQGVDFTNVEYFYKKGSSSEDLGNIVEKSTDELGAKNAIKSNYTINSYGRFADLPYVLIKKEQEIILQLETDFFEGELTNDFLSITGDDNFEFELVGGTKEGKKSKIKLSSKQQKIDLKIKCLKEIASQTKYEYKYSNHTFTSEIPVGGIIMMENTLLQLKFRVIALVSNDNNPNEKAKALFKKFKDAGVLDYLNKNSLNQAGYEVEIENFAQMDNADVDDYFYAFDKADWTTKKYYTEDFNKKRKKWEYVKKADGTYEMEADGITYKKILTEYNEITDIITEDEEIDTIVFELYQQKLKTKTKSYDGGVIILTEYEAPTQTSAFSRTSPLSHYKLFVFSTSVERKEDYAHEIGHMLGLPHSFFSEKEKESYKIARENILGNNEPEFIIENGKRIKNIKHKVGVIKKVNNASTSTDERFSEYFTAQKGDLLLALQNCIDERQKFRDRNLEDKQKALIIYKDYPGTHKVNSSQTKNQYISNCDKNIEYATETIEVNKIAKSDLLKKKDIGYVSMDKYGVFLKSDYLKLLKQSSIYYNNIINQIHKNILFFKQNTTTNILDYYNTRKRYTSKQILIMRSDIQNYMQIPCEFCNPTKAKGKNK
;
A
#
# COMPACT_ATOMS: atom_id res chain seq x y z
N MET A 1 9.11 51.30 7.43
CA MET A 1 7.80 51.44 8.07
C MET A 1 7.69 52.84 8.64
N SER A 2 6.62 53.58 8.35
CA SER A 2 6.25 54.77 9.13
C SER A 2 5.25 54.34 10.21
N ARG A 3 5.42 54.83 11.44
CA ARG A 3 4.46 54.63 12.53
C ARG A 3 3.95 55.99 12.97
N THR A 4 2.67 56.24 12.75
CA THR A 4 1.99 57.43 13.26
C THR A 4 1.22 57.03 14.51
N ARG A 5 1.52 57.66 15.65
CA ARG A 5 0.77 57.48 16.90
C ARG A 5 0.15 58.81 17.28
N ILE A 6 -1.18 58.87 17.30
CA ILE A 6 -1.94 60.05 17.71
C ILE A 6 -2.55 59.73 19.07
N VAL A 7 -2.28 60.57 20.07
CA VAL A 7 -2.81 60.42 21.43
C VAL A 7 -3.43 61.76 21.81
N GLY A 8 -4.70 61.77 22.21
CA GLY A 8 -5.45 62.98 22.59
C GLY A 8 -5.12 63.50 23.99
N GLY A 9 -3.91 63.27 24.51
CA GLY A 9 -3.48 63.66 25.86
C GLY A 9 -1.97 63.46 26.09
N LYS A 10 -1.49 63.69 27.32
CA LYS A 10 -0.06 63.62 27.67
C LYS A 10 0.48 62.18 27.59
N ILE A 11 1.58 62.00 26.85
CA ILE A 11 2.36 60.75 26.84
C ILE A 11 3.52 60.89 27.84
N THR A 12 3.65 59.95 28.76
CA THR A 12 4.81 59.83 29.66
C THR A 12 5.42 58.45 29.48
N GLU A 13 6.68 58.38 29.08
CA GLU A 13 7.45 57.13 28.93
C GLU A 13 8.72 57.27 29.79
N ILE A 14 8.91 56.33 30.73
CA ILE A 14 10.06 56.34 31.65
C ILE A 14 10.88 55.09 31.35
N VAL A 15 12.13 55.29 30.93
CA VAL A 15 13.06 54.21 30.60
C VAL A 15 14.22 54.25 31.60
N GLY A 16 14.47 53.14 32.30
CA GLY A 16 15.50 53.03 33.34
C GLY A 16 16.94 52.93 32.81
N GLY A 17 17.14 53.03 31.49
CA GLY A 17 18.43 52.89 30.81
C GLY A 17 18.53 53.83 29.60
N GLU A 18 19.41 53.51 28.64
CA GLU A 18 19.55 54.29 27.40
C GLU A 18 18.29 54.19 26.53
N TYR A 19 17.91 55.30 25.91
CA TYR A 19 16.77 55.39 24.98
C TYR A 19 17.25 55.79 23.59
N ASN A 20 17.24 54.83 22.65
CA ASN A 20 17.76 55.00 21.28
C ASN A 20 16.62 54.84 20.25
N ILE A 21 16.48 55.80 19.32
CA ILE A 21 15.56 55.71 18.18
C ILE A 21 16.36 55.69 16.87
N HIS A 22 16.21 54.64 16.08
CA HIS A 22 16.83 54.51 14.75
C HIS A 22 15.79 54.74 13.66
N SER A 23 16.08 55.62 12.70
CA SER A 23 15.18 55.92 11.57
C SER A 23 15.97 56.15 10.30
N LYS A 24 15.43 55.71 9.16
CA LYS A 24 16.01 55.90 7.82
C LYS A 24 15.79 57.34 7.29
N GLY A 25 14.87 58.09 7.89
CA GLY A 25 14.59 59.50 7.60
C GLY A 25 14.49 60.32 8.89
N PRO A 26 14.33 61.66 8.80
CA PRO A 26 14.24 62.52 9.98
C PRO A 26 13.09 62.10 10.90
N ILE A 27 13.33 62.13 12.22
CA ILE A 27 12.33 61.85 13.24
C ILE A 27 11.67 63.19 13.61
N THR A 28 10.37 63.30 13.38
CA THR A 28 9.58 64.48 13.79
C THR A 28 8.66 64.08 14.94
N LEU A 29 8.80 64.76 16.07
CA LEU A 29 7.89 64.66 17.21
C LEU A 29 7.08 65.94 17.28
N THR A 30 5.78 65.84 17.05
CA THR A 30 4.87 67.00 17.04
C THR A 30 3.87 66.87 18.18
N SER A 31 3.74 67.90 19.00
CA SER A 31 2.70 68.00 20.03
C SER A 31 1.70 69.06 19.62
N LEU A 32 0.40 68.73 19.70
CA LEU A 32 -0.68 69.70 19.47
C LEU A 32 -0.83 70.69 20.63
N GLU A 33 -0.29 70.37 21.82
CA GLU A 33 -0.38 71.19 23.04
C GLU A 33 0.93 71.93 23.39
N GLY A 34 1.86 72.06 22.44
CA GLY A 34 2.92 73.08 22.49
C GLY A 34 4.25 72.69 23.16
N SER A 35 4.39 71.51 23.78
CA SER A 35 5.71 71.04 24.22
C SER A 35 5.87 69.51 24.19
N VAL A 36 7.09 69.05 23.91
CA VAL A 36 7.53 67.65 24.02
C VAL A 36 8.71 67.64 24.98
N ASN A 37 8.57 66.95 26.12
CA ASN A 37 9.61 66.81 27.13
C ASN A 37 10.02 65.35 27.25
N ILE A 38 11.24 65.02 26.82
CA ILE A 38 11.83 63.69 26.95
C ILE A 38 12.85 63.75 28.09
N THR A 39 12.71 62.88 29.08
CA THR A 39 13.65 62.78 30.22
C THR A 39 14.16 61.35 30.31
N ALA A 40 15.49 61.19 30.29
CA ALA A 40 16.17 59.91 30.48
C ALA A 40 17.20 60.03 31.60
N GLY A 41 17.37 58.98 32.41
CA GLY A 41 18.25 58.99 33.59
C GLY A 41 19.74 59.13 33.25
N LYS A 42 20.16 58.78 32.03
CA LYS A 42 21.50 59.02 31.46
C LYS A 42 21.42 59.21 29.95
N GLY A 43 21.90 60.36 29.46
CA GLY A 43 22.15 60.64 28.04
C GLY A 43 20.91 60.79 27.17
N ILE A 44 20.74 61.97 26.55
CA ILE A 44 19.84 62.16 25.41
C ILE A 44 20.72 62.55 24.23
N THR A 45 20.83 61.69 23.22
CA THR A 45 21.55 62.03 21.98
C THR A 45 20.55 62.24 20.85
N TYR A 46 20.33 63.51 20.48
CA TYR A 46 19.69 63.85 19.21
C TYR A 46 20.74 63.77 18.12
N GLY A 47 20.75 62.68 17.36
CA GLY A 47 21.76 62.43 16.33
C GLY A 47 21.13 62.27 14.96
N ASN A 48 21.85 62.75 13.93
CA ASN A 48 21.63 62.43 12.52
C ASN A 48 21.27 60.94 12.31
N PRO A 49 20.43 60.60 11.31
CA PRO A 49 19.95 59.24 11.09
C PRO A 49 21.12 58.25 11.10
N ARG A 50 21.18 57.42 12.15
CA ARG A 50 22.08 56.28 12.19
C ARG A 50 21.33 55.08 11.62
N THR A 51 21.93 54.42 10.64
CA THR A 51 21.48 53.11 10.18
C THR A 51 21.39 52.19 11.40
N ALA A 52 20.27 51.51 11.58
CA ALA A 52 20.18 50.47 12.61
C ALA A 52 21.35 49.48 12.39
N PRO A 53 22.01 48.98 13.46
CA PRO A 53 23.01 47.93 13.29
C PRO A 53 22.39 46.82 12.45
N THR A 54 23.08 46.47 11.37
CA THR A 54 22.67 45.36 10.52
C THR A 54 22.80 44.12 11.37
N ILE A 55 21.67 43.55 11.79
CA ILE A 55 21.68 42.20 12.34
C ILE A 55 22.06 41.34 11.14
N GLU A 56 23.33 40.92 11.04
CA GLU A 56 23.71 39.85 10.14
C GLU A 56 22.95 38.61 10.62
N ILE A 57 21.83 38.33 9.94
CA ILE A 57 21.08 37.12 10.19
C ILE A 57 21.94 36.01 9.60
N VAL A 58 22.70 35.31 10.43
CA VAL A 58 23.38 34.09 10.03
C VAL A 58 22.33 33.13 9.49
N LYS A 59 22.53 32.67 8.25
CA LYS A 59 21.61 31.76 7.61
C LYS A 59 22.27 30.40 7.42
N ILE A 60 21.71 29.43 8.09
CA ILE A 60 22.12 28.03 8.12
C ILE A 60 20.89 27.17 7.87
N TYR A 61 21.07 26.05 7.19
CA TYR A 61 20.11 24.95 7.24
C TYR A 61 20.84 23.65 7.58
N VAL A 62 20.08 22.70 8.15
CA VAL A 62 20.59 21.40 8.56
C VAL A 62 19.75 20.30 7.93
N LYS A 63 20.40 19.40 7.21
CA LYS A 63 19.79 18.21 6.61
C LYS A 63 20.20 16.97 7.41
N THR A 64 19.27 16.02 7.56
CA THR A 64 19.54 14.72 8.19
C THR A 64 19.60 13.66 7.10
N ARG A 65 20.66 12.85 7.07
CA ARG A 65 20.88 11.79 6.08
C ARG A 65 21.31 10.49 6.75
N LEU A 66 21.20 9.40 6.00
CA LEU A 66 21.72 8.10 6.43
C LEU A 66 23.24 8.16 6.58
N LYS A 67 23.75 7.40 7.55
CA LYS A 67 25.16 7.08 7.64
C LYS A 67 25.39 5.75 6.94
N GLU A 68 26.30 5.72 5.97
CA GLU A 68 26.64 4.47 5.26
C GLU A 68 27.57 3.59 6.11
N PRO A 69 27.47 2.25 6.00
CA PRO A 69 26.54 1.51 5.16
C PRO A 69 25.13 1.39 5.79
N TYR A 70 24.08 1.59 4.99
CA TYR A 70 22.68 1.30 5.39
C TYR A 70 22.15 0.03 4.72
N ASN A 71 21.51 -0.84 5.52
CA ASN A 71 20.99 -2.14 5.11
C ASN A 71 19.55 -2.40 5.55
N GLY A 72 18.80 -1.36 5.93
CA GLY A 72 17.37 -1.47 6.27
C GLY A 72 17.08 -1.66 7.75
N GLU A 73 18.03 -1.33 8.62
CA GLU A 73 17.98 -1.52 10.06
C GLU A 73 16.91 -0.66 10.80
N PHE A 74 16.41 0.39 10.17
CA PHE A 74 15.32 1.25 10.65
C PHE A 74 14.64 1.97 9.48
N GLY A 75 13.40 2.46 9.66
CA GLY A 75 12.69 3.17 8.60
C GLY A 75 13.21 4.60 8.43
N PHE A 76 13.55 5.00 7.21
CA PHE A 76 14.05 6.33 6.91
C PHE A 76 13.64 6.82 5.52
N ASP A 77 13.00 7.98 5.46
CA ASP A 77 12.52 8.58 4.21
C ASP A 77 12.79 10.08 4.18
N TRP A 78 13.35 10.58 3.09
CA TRP A 78 13.86 11.95 2.98
C TRP A 78 13.76 12.48 1.55
N LEU A 79 13.88 13.80 1.44
CA LEU A 79 13.99 14.50 0.16
C LEU A 79 15.31 15.24 0.07
N ASP A 80 15.92 15.29 -1.10
CA ASP A 80 16.92 16.32 -1.40
C ASP A 80 16.21 17.47 -2.08
N ILE A 81 16.32 18.65 -1.46
CA ILE A 81 15.66 19.88 -1.91
C ILE A 81 16.72 20.94 -2.12
N ASN A 82 16.58 21.67 -3.22
CA ASN A 82 17.36 22.87 -3.46
C ASN A 82 17.02 23.90 -2.39
N PRO A 83 17.97 24.30 -1.53
CA PRO A 83 17.67 25.16 -0.40
C PRO A 83 17.18 26.54 -0.84
N THR A 84 17.55 26.99 -2.04
CA THR A 84 17.22 28.31 -2.57
C THR A 84 15.84 28.34 -3.23
N SER A 85 15.58 27.44 -4.17
CA SER A 85 14.32 27.45 -4.93
C SER A 85 13.21 26.63 -4.27
N GLY A 86 13.56 25.70 -3.37
CA GLY A 86 12.61 24.73 -2.84
C GLY A 86 12.20 23.68 -3.88
N ASP A 87 12.97 23.53 -4.95
CA ASP A 87 12.79 22.45 -5.93
C ASP A 87 13.23 21.12 -5.35
N ILE A 88 12.45 20.09 -5.66
CA ILE A 88 12.75 18.71 -5.28
C ILE A 88 13.76 18.16 -6.29
N GLU A 89 14.92 17.73 -5.78
CA GLU A 89 16.02 17.18 -6.57
C GLU A 89 16.00 15.65 -6.51
N LYS A 90 15.86 15.07 -5.31
CA LYS A 90 15.82 13.61 -5.12
C LYS A 90 14.80 13.17 -4.07
N ILE A 91 14.36 11.92 -4.17
CA ILE A 91 13.49 11.22 -3.20
C ILE A 91 14.21 9.93 -2.79
N GLN A 92 14.57 9.79 -1.51
CA GLN A 92 15.41 8.68 -1.01
C GLN A 92 16.67 8.41 -1.85
N GLY A 93 17.30 9.47 -2.37
CA GLY A 93 18.48 9.39 -3.23
C GLY A 93 18.21 9.11 -4.72
N VAL A 94 16.95 8.91 -5.12
CA VAL A 94 16.53 8.75 -6.52
C VAL A 94 16.25 10.12 -7.14
N ASP A 95 16.87 10.44 -8.27
CA ASP A 95 16.63 11.70 -8.98
C ASP A 95 15.15 11.89 -9.35
N PHE A 96 14.64 13.12 -9.19
CA PHE A 96 13.26 13.48 -9.54
C PHE A 96 12.92 13.22 -11.01
N THR A 97 13.93 13.20 -11.90
CA THR A 97 13.79 12.84 -13.32
C THR A 97 13.39 11.38 -13.55
N ASN A 98 13.53 10.53 -12.53
CA ASN A 98 13.10 9.13 -12.55
C ASN A 98 11.70 8.94 -11.97
N VAL A 99 10.99 9.99 -11.53
CA VAL A 99 9.55 9.90 -11.30
C VAL A 99 8.83 9.88 -12.65
N GLU A 100 7.99 8.87 -12.87
CA GLU A 100 7.28 8.64 -14.13
C GLU A 100 5.80 8.99 -14.02
N TYR A 101 5.15 8.55 -12.93
CA TYR A 101 3.76 8.87 -12.64
C TYR A 101 3.59 9.37 -11.21
N PHE A 102 2.51 10.10 -10.95
CA PHE A 102 2.12 10.52 -9.62
C PHE A 102 0.61 10.54 -9.47
N TYR A 103 0.13 10.41 -8.24
CA TYR A 103 -1.27 10.62 -7.91
C TYR A 103 -1.58 12.11 -7.81
N LYS A 104 -2.43 12.58 -8.72
CA LYS A 104 -3.04 13.91 -8.68
C LYS A 104 -4.39 13.82 -7.99
N LYS A 105 -4.45 14.32 -6.75
CA LYS A 105 -5.68 14.34 -5.96
C LYS A 105 -6.80 15.10 -6.68
N GLY A 106 -8.02 14.57 -6.60
CA GLY A 106 -9.21 15.21 -7.14
C GLY A 106 -9.56 16.52 -6.44
N SER A 107 -10.35 17.33 -7.13
CA SER A 107 -10.78 18.65 -6.67
C SER A 107 -11.91 18.62 -5.62
N SER A 108 -12.63 17.50 -5.51
CA SER A 108 -13.71 17.27 -4.56
C SER A 108 -13.69 15.83 -4.01
N SER A 109 -14.62 15.49 -3.12
CA SER A 109 -14.80 14.12 -2.61
C SER A 109 -15.33 13.13 -3.65
N GLU A 110 -16.05 13.61 -4.66
CA GLU A 110 -16.63 12.81 -5.74
C GLU A 110 -15.62 12.58 -6.87
N ASP A 111 -14.65 13.48 -7.00
CA ASP A 111 -13.51 13.35 -7.90
C ASP A 111 -12.46 12.45 -7.26
N LEU A 112 -12.36 11.21 -7.74
CA LEU A 112 -11.36 10.26 -7.26
C LEU A 112 -9.91 10.69 -7.56
N GLY A 113 -9.66 11.81 -8.25
CA GLY A 113 -8.33 12.18 -8.73
C GLY A 113 -7.86 11.25 -9.84
N ASN A 114 -6.57 11.28 -10.21
CA ASN A 114 -6.03 10.34 -11.20
C ASN A 114 -4.53 10.06 -11.04
N ILE A 115 -4.03 8.95 -11.59
CA ILE A 115 -2.60 8.75 -11.82
C ILE A 115 -2.24 9.45 -13.14
N VAL A 116 -1.26 10.35 -13.09
CA VAL A 116 -0.89 11.24 -14.19
C VAL A 116 0.61 11.08 -14.47
N GLU A 117 0.98 11.08 -15.75
CA GLU A 117 2.39 11.12 -16.15
C GLU A 117 3.05 12.43 -15.72
N LYS A 118 4.21 12.34 -15.06
CA LYS A 118 4.98 13.51 -14.61
C LYS A 118 5.30 14.45 -15.78
N SER A 119 5.55 13.91 -16.97
CA SER A 119 5.84 14.68 -18.20
C SER A 119 4.71 15.64 -18.59
N THR A 120 3.47 15.31 -18.25
CA THR A 120 2.29 16.12 -18.59
C THR A 120 1.94 17.18 -17.55
N ASP A 121 2.40 17.03 -16.30
CA ASP A 121 2.12 17.95 -15.19
C ASP A 121 3.22 17.89 -14.11
N GLU A 122 4.41 18.39 -14.46
CA GLU A 122 5.56 18.34 -13.55
C GLU A 122 5.34 19.19 -12.29
N LEU A 123 4.65 20.34 -12.42
CA LEU A 123 4.30 21.18 -11.28
C LEU A 123 3.33 20.45 -10.33
N GLY A 124 2.34 19.73 -10.88
CA GLY A 124 1.44 18.86 -10.13
C GLY A 124 2.20 17.79 -9.35
N ALA A 125 3.20 17.14 -9.97
CA ALA A 125 4.05 16.17 -9.30
C ALA A 125 4.83 16.78 -8.12
N LYS A 126 5.46 17.94 -8.33
CA LYS A 126 6.14 18.68 -7.25
C LYS A 126 5.18 19.05 -6.12
N ASN A 127 3.97 19.50 -6.44
CA ASN A 127 2.95 19.85 -5.44
C ASN A 127 2.46 18.61 -4.66
N ALA A 128 2.29 17.48 -5.33
CA ALA A 128 1.93 16.22 -4.69
C ALA A 128 2.98 15.77 -3.67
N ILE A 129 4.27 15.92 -4.00
CA ILE A 129 5.38 15.65 -3.07
C ILE A 129 5.35 16.65 -1.90
N LYS A 130 5.29 17.96 -2.17
CA LYS A 130 5.27 19.00 -1.12
C LYS A 130 4.07 18.89 -0.17
N SER A 131 2.95 18.34 -0.62
CA SER A 131 1.76 18.10 0.22
C SER A 131 1.90 16.87 1.13
N ASN A 132 2.89 16.02 0.87
CA ASN A 132 3.07 14.73 1.51
C ASN A 132 4.34 14.61 2.34
N TYR A 133 5.31 15.49 2.09
CA TYR A 133 6.55 15.63 2.84
C TYR A 133 6.58 16.97 3.56
N THR A 134 7.15 16.99 4.77
CA THR A 134 7.28 18.23 5.52
C THR A 134 8.53 18.97 5.09
N ILE A 135 8.37 20.20 4.62
CA ILE A 135 9.47 21.09 4.27
C ILE A 135 9.42 22.28 5.20
N ASN A 136 10.54 22.54 5.86
CA ASN A 136 10.71 23.71 6.67
C ASN A 136 11.28 24.87 5.84
N SER A 137 10.77 26.08 6.06
CA SER A 137 11.15 27.29 5.33
C SER A 137 11.51 28.42 6.30
N TYR A 138 12.56 28.24 7.11
CA TYR A 138 13.18 29.34 7.85
C TYR A 138 14.40 29.82 7.06
N GLY A 139 14.21 30.85 6.23
CA GLY A 139 15.26 31.43 5.39
C GLY A 139 15.60 30.61 4.13
N ARG A 140 15.71 29.29 4.24
CA ARG A 140 15.87 28.33 3.13
C ARG A 140 14.96 27.13 3.31
N PHE A 141 14.80 26.37 2.23
CA PHE A 141 14.05 25.12 2.24
C PHE A 141 14.92 23.96 2.73
N ALA A 142 14.44 23.24 3.75
CA ALA A 142 15.03 21.99 4.21
C ALA A 142 13.93 20.96 4.44
N ASP A 143 14.19 19.71 4.08
CA ASP A 143 13.27 18.61 4.34
C ASP A 143 13.32 18.17 5.81
N LEU A 144 12.21 17.67 6.32
CA LEU A 144 12.14 16.97 7.59
C LEU A 144 11.94 15.49 7.29
N PRO A 145 13.01 14.67 7.34
CA PRO A 145 12.88 13.27 7.03
C PRO A 145 12.08 12.54 8.12
N TYR A 146 11.41 11.48 7.68
CA TYR A 146 10.69 10.56 8.55
C TYR A 146 11.62 9.47 9.03
N VAL A 147 11.55 9.17 10.32
CA VAL A 147 12.36 8.15 10.99
C VAL A 147 11.45 7.22 11.78
N LEU A 148 11.59 5.91 11.62
CA LEU A 148 10.92 4.90 12.44
C LEU A 148 11.96 3.97 13.04
N ILE A 149 12.07 3.99 14.37
CA ILE A 149 12.93 3.09 15.15
C ILE A 149 12.10 2.39 16.22
N LYS A 150 12.44 1.14 16.54
CA LYS A 150 11.76 0.34 17.57
C LYS A 150 12.10 0.85 18.97
N LYS A 151 11.25 0.55 19.95
CA LYS A 151 11.57 0.78 21.37
C LYS A 151 12.91 0.13 21.74
N GLU A 152 13.71 0.82 22.53
CA GLU A 152 15.08 0.47 22.94
C GLU A 152 16.12 0.44 21.81
N GLN A 153 15.73 0.70 20.57
CA GLN A 153 16.68 0.79 19.46
C GLN A 153 17.47 2.10 19.52
N GLU A 154 18.77 2.00 19.26
CA GLU A 154 19.68 3.13 19.06
C GLU A 154 20.19 3.11 17.62
N ILE A 155 20.20 4.28 16.97
CA ILE A 155 20.68 4.46 15.59
C ILE A 155 21.59 5.69 15.50
N ILE A 156 22.36 5.76 14.41
CA ILE A 156 23.21 6.92 14.10
C ILE A 156 22.82 7.46 12.73
N LEU A 157 22.42 8.73 12.69
CA LEU A 157 22.22 9.50 11.47
C LEU A 157 23.34 10.52 11.30
N GLN A 158 23.49 11.05 10.09
CA GLN A 158 24.43 12.12 9.79
C GLN A 158 23.67 13.44 9.60
N LEU A 159 24.03 14.45 10.37
CA LEU A 159 23.60 15.83 10.14
C LEU A 159 24.62 16.53 9.28
N GLU A 160 24.14 17.15 8.21
CA GLU A 160 24.93 17.98 7.32
C GLU A 160 24.49 19.43 7.50
N THR A 161 25.42 20.27 7.98
CA THR A 161 25.18 21.71 8.16
C THR A 161 25.74 22.48 6.98
N ASP A 162 25.03 23.50 6.51
CA ASP A 162 25.50 24.37 5.43
C ASP A 162 25.18 25.84 5.75
N PHE A 163 26.24 26.61 5.99
CA PHE A 163 26.19 28.05 6.22
C PHE A 163 26.38 28.78 4.89
N PHE A 164 25.43 29.65 4.55
CA PHE A 164 25.44 30.36 3.27
C PHE A 164 25.42 31.88 3.42
N GLU A 165 25.32 32.40 4.65
CA GLU A 165 25.47 33.82 4.95
C GLU A 165 25.94 34.01 6.41
N GLY A 166 26.87 34.93 6.63
CA GLY A 166 27.47 35.22 7.95
C GLY A 166 28.78 34.48 8.23
N GLU A 167 29.48 34.92 9.28
CA GLU A 167 30.70 34.31 9.80
C GLU A 167 30.46 33.54 11.10
N LEU A 168 31.21 32.47 11.29
CA LEU A 168 31.16 31.66 12.51
C LEU A 168 31.81 32.42 13.67
N THR A 169 31.00 32.72 14.68
CA THR A 169 31.36 33.62 15.79
C THR A 169 30.83 33.07 17.11
N ASN A 170 30.97 31.75 17.34
CA ASN A 170 30.45 30.98 18.49
C ASN A 170 29.02 30.47 18.32
N ASP A 171 28.85 29.73 17.23
CA ASP A 171 27.61 29.15 16.77
C ASP A 171 27.40 27.74 17.33
N PHE A 172 26.16 27.45 17.70
CA PHE A 172 25.80 26.16 18.26
C PHE A 172 24.54 25.60 17.59
N LEU A 173 24.57 24.28 17.40
CA LEU A 173 23.40 23.49 17.06
C LEU A 173 22.94 22.74 18.30
N SER A 174 21.64 22.61 18.49
CA SER A 174 21.07 21.80 19.56
C SER A 174 19.80 21.09 19.16
N ILE A 175 19.49 20.02 19.88
CA ILE A 175 18.23 19.28 19.80
C ILE A 175 17.83 18.87 21.21
N THR A 176 16.54 18.91 21.50
CA THR A 176 15.99 18.57 22.81
C THR A 176 15.10 17.35 22.67
N GLY A 177 15.42 16.29 23.42
CA GLY A 177 14.60 15.09 23.55
C GLY A 177 13.48 15.25 24.57
N ASP A 178 12.79 14.15 24.84
CA ASP A 178 11.68 14.08 25.78
C ASP A 178 11.69 12.73 26.54
N ASP A 179 10.54 12.25 27.00
CA ASP A 179 10.43 10.94 27.66
C ASP A 179 10.38 9.76 26.69
N ASN A 180 10.27 10.03 25.38
CA ASN A 180 10.13 9.03 24.33
C ASN A 180 11.44 8.88 23.54
N PHE A 181 12.18 9.97 23.32
CA PHE A 181 13.43 9.96 22.55
C PHE A 181 14.55 10.72 23.24
N GLU A 182 15.73 10.13 23.16
CA GLU A 182 16.99 10.69 23.60
C GLU A 182 17.87 10.98 22.38
N PHE A 183 18.45 12.18 22.37
CA PHE A 183 19.34 12.64 21.30
C PHE A 183 20.73 12.92 21.85
N GLU A 184 21.76 12.63 21.06
CA GLU A 184 23.15 12.99 21.31
C GLU A 184 23.80 13.44 20.01
N LEU A 185 24.24 14.70 19.97
CA LEU A 185 25.16 15.22 18.97
C LEU A 185 26.58 14.82 19.40
N VAL A 186 27.14 13.81 18.74
CA VAL A 186 28.41 13.20 19.14
C VAL A 186 29.54 14.24 19.11
N GLY A 187 30.32 14.31 20.19
CA GLY A 187 31.35 15.34 20.37
C GLY A 187 30.83 16.68 20.92
N GLY A 188 29.53 16.78 21.21
CA GLY A 188 28.91 17.91 21.90
C GLY A 188 28.83 17.76 23.42
N THR A 189 28.07 18.65 24.05
CA THR A 189 27.67 18.58 25.45
C THR A 189 26.20 18.21 25.58
N LYS A 190 25.84 17.63 26.72
CA LYS A 190 24.47 17.25 27.04
C LYS A 190 24.09 17.74 28.43
N GLU A 191 23.02 18.51 28.51
CA GLU A 191 22.47 19.05 29.75
C GLU A 191 20.99 18.69 29.84
N GLY A 192 20.65 17.82 30.80
CA GLY A 192 19.32 17.20 30.86
C GLY A 192 18.97 16.51 29.54
N LYS A 193 17.84 16.91 28.93
CA LYS A 193 17.36 16.36 27.65
C LYS A 193 17.89 17.08 26.42
N LYS A 194 18.66 18.16 26.59
CA LYS A 194 19.18 18.96 25.50
C LYS A 194 20.61 18.57 25.17
N SER A 195 20.85 18.20 23.91
CA SER A 195 22.18 17.99 23.36
C SER A 195 22.58 19.19 22.51
N LYS A 196 23.81 19.67 22.66
CA LYS A 196 24.33 20.89 22.04
C LYS A 196 25.75 20.65 21.52
N ILE A 197 26.07 21.13 20.33
CA ILE A 197 27.42 21.06 19.75
C ILE A 197 27.82 22.41 19.18
N LYS A 198 29.11 22.73 19.31
CA LYS A 198 29.70 23.93 18.70
C LYS A 198 30.03 23.65 17.24
N LEU A 199 29.69 24.57 16.36
CA LEU A 199 29.96 24.47 14.93
C LEU A 199 31.36 25.03 14.66
N SER A 200 32.19 24.24 13.97
CA SER A 200 33.60 24.58 13.71
C SER A 200 33.89 24.98 12.26
N SER A 201 32.97 24.70 11.34
CA SER A 201 33.12 24.98 9.92
C SER A 201 31.78 25.30 9.26
N LYS A 202 31.82 26.07 8.17
CA LYS A 202 30.62 26.44 7.39
C LYS A 202 29.91 25.22 6.79
N GLN A 203 30.66 24.13 6.58
CA GLN A 203 30.10 22.83 6.23
C GLN A 203 30.68 21.79 7.19
N GLN A 204 29.81 21.05 7.86
CA GLN A 204 30.20 20.06 8.87
C GLN A 204 29.24 18.87 8.81
N LYS A 205 29.81 17.67 8.99
CA LYS A 205 29.07 16.43 9.21
C LYS A 205 29.14 16.10 10.70
N ILE A 206 27.99 15.89 11.33
CA ILE A 206 27.85 15.60 12.76
C ILE A 206 27.08 14.30 12.89
N ASP A 207 27.60 13.36 13.68
CA ASP A 207 26.86 12.15 14.01
C ASP A 207 25.76 12.49 15.04
N LEU A 208 24.51 12.20 14.69
CA LEU A 208 23.36 12.26 15.57
C LEU A 208 23.00 10.84 16.00
N LYS A 209 23.24 10.53 17.27
CA LYS A 209 22.68 9.33 17.90
C LYS A 209 21.25 9.60 18.34
N ILE A 210 20.38 8.65 18.05
CA ILE A 210 18.97 8.67 18.45
C ILE A 210 18.66 7.36 19.15
N LYS A 211 18.13 7.44 20.37
CA LYS A 211 17.63 6.29 21.12
C LYS A 211 16.14 6.45 21.39
N CYS A 212 15.37 5.41 21.05
CA CYS A 212 13.96 5.35 21.41
C CYS A 212 13.79 4.73 22.79
N LEU A 213 13.20 5.47 23.72
CA LEU A 213 12.95 5.04 25.09
C LEU A 213 11.54 4.44 25.24
N LYS A 214 10.57 4.92 24.46
CA LYS A 214 9.16 4.49 24.52
C LYS A 214 8.52 4.46 23.15
N GLU A 215 7.55 3.58 22.99
CA GLU A 215 6.66 3.60 21.83
C GLU A 215 5.80 4.87 21.82
N ILE A 216 5.54 5.39 20.63
CA ILE A 216 4.65 6.51 20.38
C ILE A 216 3.51 6.06 19.45
N ALA A 217 2.30 6.46 19.79
CA ALA A 217 1.08 6.17 19.04
C ALA A 217 0.76 7.22 17.95
N SER A 218 1.61 8.24 17.80
CA SER A 218 1.46 9.29 16.79
C SER A 218 2.80 9.92 16.44
N GLN A 219 2.86 10.55 15.26
CA GLN A 219 4.08 11.19 14.79
C GLN A 219 4.48 12.37 15.68
N THR A 220 5.78 12.49 15.98
CA THR A 220 6.33 13.58 16.78
C THR A 220 7.46 14.27 16.04
N LYS A 221 7.42 15.60 15.98
CA LYS A 221 8.42 16.43 15.29
C LYS A 221 9.46 16.94 16.29
N TYR A 222 10.74 16.77 15.97
CA TYR A 222 11.86 17.35 16.69
C TYR A 222 12.60 18.33 15.80
N GLU A 223 12.95 19.49 16.35
CA GLU A 223 13.61 20.56 15.60
C GLU A 223 15.05 20.74 16.05
N TYR A 224 15.93 20.95 15.09
CA TYR A 224 17.26 21.47 15.36
C TYR A 224 17.18 22.97 15.61
N LYS A 225 17.76 23.42 16.71
CA LYS A 225 17.79 24.81 17.14
C LYS A 225 19.21 25.35 17.02
N TYR A 226 19.34 26.41 16.25
CA TYR A 226 20.57 27.17 16.09
C TYR A 226 20.59 28.37 17.05
N SER A 227 21.75 28.65 17.61
CA SER A 227 21.99 29.82 18.47
C SER A 227 23.40 30.35 18.26
N ASN A 228 23.57 31.66 18.41
CA ASN A 228 24.88 32.30 18.50
C ASN A 228 24.85 33.38 19.60
N HIS A 229 25.98 34.06 19.83
CA HIS A 229 26.09 35.11 20.85
C HIS A 229 25.26 36.37 20.53
N THR A 230 24.81 36.53 19.30
CA THR A 230 24.11 37.71 18.77
C THR A 230 22.58 37.57 18.85
N PHE A 231 22.04 36.34 18.87
CA PHE A 231 20.62 36.06 19.01
C PHE A 231 20.21 35.81 20.46
N THR A 232 19.15 36.48 20.90
CA THR A 232 18.54 36.25 22.23
C THR A 232 17.64 35.01 22.27
N SER A 233 17.27 34.44 21.12
CA SER A 233 16.41 33.26 21.00
C SER A 233 16.97 32.25 20.00
N GLU A 234 16.70 30.96 20.24
CA GLU A 234 17.13 29.89 19.34
C GLU A 234 16.20 29.76 18.14
N ILE A 235 16.78 29.57 16.95
CA ILE A 235 16.05 29.57 15.68
C ILE A 235 15.98 28.12 15.14
N PRO A 236 14.81 27.63 14.72
CA PRO A 236 14.70 26.33 14.06
C PRO A 236 15.37 26.34 12.68
N VAL A 237 16.25 25.36 12.42
CA VAL A 237 17.07 25.29 11.19
C VAL A 237 16.98 23.94 10.46
N GLY A 238 16.13 23.05 10.95
CA GLY A 238 15.90 21.72 10.41
C GLY A 238 15.20 20.85 11.45
N GLY A 239 15.12 19.55 11.20
CA GLY A 239 14.58 18.61 12.16
C GLY A 239 14.39 17.21 11.59
N ILE A 240 13.62 16.42 12.32
CA ILE A 240 13.18 15.07 11.94
C ILE A 240 11.74 14.85 12.43
N ILE A 241 11.03 13.93 11.78
CA ILE A 241 9.73 13.46 12.22
C ILE A 241 9.88 12.00 12.63
N MET A 242 9.71 11.72 13.93
CA MET A 242 9.61 10.36 14.43
C MET A 242 8.22 9.83 14.11
N MET A 243 8.15 8.72 13.37
CA MET A 243 6.90 8.06 13.01
C MET A 243 6.33 7.27 14.19
N GLU A 244 5.03 7.00 14.14
CA GLU A 244 4.40 6.01 15.02
C GLU A 244 5.17 4.68 14.95
N ASN A 245 5.56 4.15 16.10
CA ASN A 245 6.39 2.96 16.21
C ASN A 245 5.83 1.92 17.19
N THR A 246 4.53 1.99 17.50
CA THR A 246 3.81 0.93 18.19
C THR A 246 4.13 -0.40 17.53
N LEU A 247 4.52 -1.40 18.33
CA LEU A 247 4.88 -2.73 17.85
C LEU A 247 3.68 -3.40 17.17
N LEU A 248 3.88 -3.88 15.94
CA LEU A 248 2.89 -4.65 15.21
C LEU A 248 3.41 -6.07 14.98
N GLN A 249 2.61 -7.08 15.30
CA GLN A 249 2.99 -8.48 15.13
C GLN A 249 2.37 -9.08 13.86
N LEU A 250 3.20 -9.75 13.05
CA LEU A 250 2.78 -10.56 11.91
C LEU A 250 3.15 -12.01 12.17
N LYS A 251 2.16 -12.89 12.24
CA LYS A 251 2.34 -14.29 12.60
C LYS A 251 2.11 -15.22 11.41
N PHE A 252 3.16 -15.83 10.90
CA PHE A 252 3.06 -16.78 9.80
C PHE A 252 3.29 -18.22 10.27
N ARG A 253 2.59 -19.16 9.64
CA ARG A 253 3.03 -20.56 9.56
C ARG A 253 3.74 -20.77 8.23
N VAL A 254 4.92 -21.37 8.28
CA VAL A 254 5.62 -21.80 7.07
C VAL A 254 5.29 -23.27 6.82
N ILE A 255 4.82 -23.60 5.62
CA ILE A 255 4.54 -24.97 5.22
C ILE A 255 5.34 -25.35 3.97
N ALA A 256 5.61 -26.64 3.81
CA ALA A 256 6.23 -27.16 2.60
C ALA A 256 5.19 -27.81 1.66
N LEU A 257 5.30 -27.55 0.37
CA LEU A 257 4.66 -28.30 -0.70
C LEU A 257 5.70 -29.22 -1.33
N VAL A 258 5.46 -30.52 -1.24
CA VAL A 258 6.37 -31.56 -1.74
C VAL A 258 5.56 -32.63 -2.46
N SER A 259 6.23 -33.45 -3.28
CA SER A 259 5.59 -34.67 -3.81
C SER A 259 5.52 -35.78 -2.76
N ASN A 260 4.56 -36.68 -2.92
CA ASN A 260 4.40 -37.90 -2.13
C ASN A 260 5.43 -38.99 -2.47
N ASP A 261 6.17 -38.84 -3.57
CA ASP A 261 7.24 -39.75 -3.92
C ASP A 261 8.41 -39.65 -2.91
N ASN A 262 9.14 -40.75 -2.73
CA ASN A 262 10.24 -40.88 -1.78
C ASN A 262 9.79 -40.62 -0.32
N ASN A 263 10.52 -39.79 0.43
CA ASN A 263 10.22 -39.43 1.82
C ASN A 263 9.82 -37.94 1.91
N PRO A 264 8.51 -37.63 1.94
CA PRO A 264 8.01 -36.25 2.01
C PRO A 264 8.49 -35.48 3.25
N ASN A 265 8.67 -36.17 4.38
CA ASN A 265 9.14 -35.55 5.61
C ASN A 265 10.57 -35.01 5.47
N GLU A 266 11.46 -35.77 4.83
CA GLU A 266 12.84 -35.31 4.59
C GLU A 266 12.91 -34.18 3.56
N LYS A 267 12.06 -34.20 2.52
CA LYS A 267 11.94 -33.09 1.55
C LYS A 267 11.47 -31.80 2.22
N ALA A 268 10.42 -31.89 3.06
CA ALA A 268 9.92 -30.75 3.81
C ALA A 268 10.99 -30.17 4.75
N LYS A 269 11.71 -31.03 5.48
CA LYS A 269 12.84 -30.62 6.33
C LYS A 269 13.96 -29.95 5.53
N ALA A 270 14.26 -30.43 4.32
CA ALA A 270 15.26 -29.79 3.45
C ALA A 270 14.85 -28.36 3.06
N LEU A 271 13.57 -28.13 2.74
CA LEU A 271 13.04 -26.79 2.46
C LEU A 271 13.09 -25.87 3.69
N PHE A 272 12.67 -26.38 4.86
CA PHE A 272 12.74 -25.61 6.10
C PHE A 272 14.18 -25.27 6.48
N LYS A 273 15.12 -26.20 6.26
CA LYS A 273 16.54 -25.94 6.49
C LYS A 273 17.05 -24.80 5.61
N LYS A 274 16.74 -24.81 4.30
CA LYS A 274 17.11 -23.71 3.39
C LYS A 274 16.55 -22.37 3.86
N PHE A 275 15.27 -22.33 4.22
CA PHE A 275 14.62 -21.13 4.75
C PHE A 275 15.31 -20.58 6.02
N LYS A 276 15.68 -21.45 6.95
CA LYS A 276 16.35 -21.08 8.21
C LYS A 276 17.80 -20.65 7.98
N ASP A 277 18.56 -21.43 7.22
CA ASP A 277 19.96 -21.14 6.88
C ASP A 277 20.10 -19.80 6.15
N ALA A 278 19.12 -19.44 5.32
CA ALA A 278 19.08 -18.15 4.62
C ALA A 278 18.82 -16.95 5.54
N GLY A 279 18.47 -17.17 6.81
CA GLY A 279 18.23 -16.09 7.78
C GLY A 279 17.03 -15.22 7.44
N VAL A 280 16.00 -15.78 6.79
CA VAL A 280 14.82 -15.03 6.33
C VAL A 280 14.12 -14.33 7.49
N LEU A 281 13.84 -15.04 8.59
CA LEU A 281 13.18 -14.47 9.77
C LEU A 281 13.97 -13.30 10.36
N ASP A 282 15.29 -13.45 10.47
CA ASP A 282 16.18 -12.40 10.96
C ASP A 282 16.13 -11.17 10.03
N TYR A 283 16.20 -11.37 8.72
CA TYR A 283 16.14 -10.29 7.74
C TYR A 283 14.79 -9.54 7.76
N LEU A 284 13.68 -10.26 7.90
CA LEU A 284 12.36 -9.65 8.06
C LEU A 284 12.30 -8.74 9.30
N ASN A 285 12.88 -9.20 10.41
CA ASN A 285 12.84 -8.51 11.70
C ASN A 285 13.91 -7.44 11.93
N LYS A 286 14.98 -7.44 11.13
CA LYS A 286 16.14 -6.56 11.33
C LYS A 286 16.48 -5.68 10.12
N ASN A 287 16.04 -6.01 8.90
CA ASN A 287 16.51 -5.33 7.68
C ASN A 287 15.41 -4.97 6.65
N SER A 288 14.14 -5.27 6.93
CA SER A 288 13.01 -4.94 6.05
C SER A 288 11.76 -4.52 6.82
N LEU A 289 10.93 -5.44 7.31
CA LEU A 289 9.61 -5.12 7.88
C LEU A 289 9.72 -4.35 9.21
N ASN A 290 10.85 -4.44 9.90
CA ASN A 290 11.19 -3.57 11.04
C ASN A 290 11.13 -2.08 10.71
N GLN A 291 11.39 -1.70 9.45
CA GLN A 291 11.29 -0.31 9.00
C GLN A 291 9.87 0.25 9.11
N ALA A 292 8.86 -0.63 9.11
CA ALA A 292 7.45 -0.28 9.32
C ALA A 292 6.97 -0.59 10.77
N GLY A 293 7.87 -0.94 11.68
CA GLY A 293 7.56 -1.27 13.07
C GLY A 293 7.00 -2.67 13.28
N TYR A 294 7.19 -3.57 12.31
CA TYR A 294 6.75 -4.96 12.45
C TYR A 294 7.76 -5.83 13.19
N GLU A 295 7.21 -6.82 13.89
CA GLU A 295 7.87 -8.04 14.32
C GLU A 295 7.16 -9.24 13.69
N VAL A 296 7.91 -10.03 12.95
CA VAL A 296 7.47 -11.25 12.32
C VAL A 296 7.73 -12.42 13.27
N GLU A 297 6.68 -13.19 13.55
CA GLU A 297 6.73 -14.48 14.23
C GLU A 297 6.51 -15.59 13.20
N ILE A 298 7.37 -16.61 13.23
CA ILE A 298 7.14 -17.86 12.51
C ILE A 298 6.75 -18.91 13.53
N GLU A 299 5.47 -19.25 13.56
CA GLU A 299 4.88 -19.97 14.69
C GLU A 299 5.38 -21.41 14.84
N ASN A 300 5.86 -21.99 13.74
CA ASN A 300 6.41 -23.33 13.69
C ASN A 300 7.95 -23.37 13.54
N PHE A 301 8.65 -22.25 13.80
CA PHE A 301 10.09 -22.12 13.55
C PHE A 301 10.95 -23.12 14.32
N ALA A 302 10.57 -23.43 15.57
CA ALA A 302 11.25 -24.42 16.40
C ALA A 302 10.95 -25.85 15.91
N GLN A 303 9.70 -26.11 15.50
CA GLN A 303 9.25 -27.42 15.05
C GLN A 303 9.84 -27.84 13.71
N MET A 304 10.36 -26.89 12.92
CA MET A 304 11.06 -27.18 11.66
C MET A 304 12.26 -28.14 11.80
N ASP A 305 12.89 -28.19 12.99
CA ASP A 305 14.04 -29.07 13.24
C ASP A 305 13.63 -30.44 13.82
N ASN A 306 12.34 -30.67 14.04
CA ASN A 306 11.86 -31.92 14.61
C ASN A 306 12.11 -33.09 13.64
N ALA A 307 12.22 -34.30 14.21
CA ALA A 307 12.33 -35.51 13.42
C ALA A 307 11.12 -35.72 12.49
N ASP A 308 9.93 -35.33 12.97
CA ASP A 308 8.67 -35.39 12.25
C ASP A 308 8.05 -33.98 12.15
N VAL A 309 7.77 -33.57 10.91
CA VAL A 309 7.17 -32.28 10.56
C VAL A 309 5.85 -32.46 9.78
N ASP A 310 5.18 -33.61 9.91
CA ASP A 310 3.97 -33.97 9.15
C ASP A 310 2.78 -33.01 9.32
N ASP A 311 2.77 -32.17 10.36
CA ASP A 311 1.78 -31.11 10.51
C ASP A 311 2.06 -29.87 9.66
N TYR A 312 3.23 -29.76 9.04
CA TYR A 312 3.71 -28.55 8.38
C TYR A 312 4.01 -28.74 6.89
N PHE A 313 3.59 -29.84 6.28
CA PHE A 313 3.68 -29.98 4.83
C PHE A 313 2.44 -30.62 4.22
N TYR A 314 2.23 -30.35 2.94
CA TYR A 314 1.31 -31.10 2.10
C TYR A 314 2.11 -31.88 1.04
N ALA A 315 1.86 -33.18 0.97
CA ALA A 315 2.49 -34.07 0.00
C ALA A 315 1.46 -34.43 -1.08
N PHE A 316 1.73 -34.06 -2.32
CA PHE A 316 0.81 -34.32 -3.44
C PHE A 316 1.22 -35.49 -4.31
N ASP A 317 0.24 -36.13 -4.93
CA ASP A 317 0.48 -37.15 -5.95
C ASP A 317 0.74 -36.49 -7.31
N LYS A 318 1.93 -36.74 -7.88
CA LYS A 318 2.34 -36.13 -9.15
C LYS A 318 1.39 -36.46 -10.30
N ALA A 319 0.91 -37.72 -10.41
CA ALA A 319 0.03 -38.12 -11.50
C ALA A 319 -1.35 -37.45 -11.42
N ASP A 320 -1.92 -37.35 -10.22
CA ASP A 320 -3.14 -36.59 -9.96
C ASP A 320 -2.96 -35.10 -10.30
N TRP A 321 -1.85 -34.49 -9.89
CA TRP A 321 -1.57 -33.08 -10.13
C TRP A 321 -1.26 -32.77 -11.59
N THR A 322 -0.61 -33.68 -12.33
CA THR A 322 -0.49 -33.59 -13.80
C THR A 322 -1.86 -33.60 -14.46
N THR A 323 -2.75 -34.50 -14.03
CA THR A 323 -4.11 -34.60 -14.57
C THR A 323 -4.92 -33.32 -14.32
N LYS A 324 -4.73 -32.71 -13.14
CA LYS A 324 -5.34 -31.43 -12.76
C LYS A 324 -4.63 -30.20 -13.34
N LYS A 325 -3.52 -30.38 -14.05
CA LYS A 325 -2.67 -29.33 -14.63
C LYS A 325 -2.04 -28.38 -13.61
N TYR A 326 -1.81 -28.86 -12.39
CA TYR A 326 -1.10 -28.12 -11.35
C TYR A 326 0.41 -28.38 -11.36
N TYR A 327 0.84 -29.46 -12.01
CA TYR A 327 2.22 -29.90 -12.12
C TYR A 327 2.53 -30.33 -13.55
N THR A 328 3.76 -30.08 -14.00
CA THR A 328 4.29 -30.58 -15.26
C THR A 328 5.81 -30.79 -15.16
N GLU A 329 6.34 -31.67 -16.00
CA GLU A 329 7.77 -31.83 -16.20
C GLU A 329 8.17 -31.06 -17.47
N ASP A 330 9.14 -30.15 -17.35
CA ASP A 330 9.74 -29.46 -18.50
C ASP A 330 11.06 -30.15 -18.89
N PHE A 331 11.04 -30.83 -20.03
CA PHE A 331 12.17 -31.57 -20.58
C PHE A 331 13.14 -30.70 -21.41
N ASN A 332 12.80 -29.44 -21.67
CA ASN A 332 13.48 -28.58 -22.65
C ASN A 332 14.14 -27.34 -22.03
N LYS A 333 14.12 -27.19 -20.70
CA LYS A 333 14.76 -26.06 -20.03
C LYS A 333 16.30 -26.18 -20.13
N LYS A 334 16.90 -25.26 -20.87
CA LYS A 334 18.35 -25.15 -21.02
C LYS A 334 18.96 -24.44 -19.82
N ARG A 335 19.80 -25.13 -19.05
CA ARG A 335 20.58 -24.54 -17.96
C ARG A 335 22.02 -24.34 -18.39
N LYS A 336 22.67 -23.34 -17.81
CA LYS A 336 24.07 -22.99 -18.06
C LYS A 336 24.92 -23.34 -16.85
N LYS A 337 26.03 -24.04 -17.05
CA LYS A 337 27.01 -24.34 -16.00
C LYS A 337 28.40 -24.01 -16.50
N TRP A 338 29.23 -23.50 -15.58
CA TRP A 338 30.65 -23.33 -15.84
C TRP A 338 31.36 -24.66 -15.64
N GLU A 339 31.95 -25.19 -16.70
CA GLU A 339 32.72 -26.43 -16.68
C GLU A 339 34.18 -26.17 -17.04
N TYR A 340 35.09 -26.88 -16.37
CA TYR A 340 36.50 -26.78 -16.68
C TYR A 340 36.79 -27.43 -18.04
N VAL A 341 37.56 -26.74 -18.89
CA VAL A 341 37.96 -27.29 -20.20
C VAL A 341 38.92 -28.44 -19.98
N LYS A 342 38.53 -29.63 -20.44
CA LYS A 342 39.34 -30.85 -20.33
C LYS A 342 40.15 -31.06 -21.61
N LYS A 343 41.46 -31.24 -21.47
CA LYS A 343 42.37 -31.61 -22.56
C LYS A 343 42.18 -33.09 -22.93
N ALA A 344 42.67 -33.47 -24.11
CA ALA A 344 42.62 -34.84 -24.61
C ALA A 344 43.31 -35.87 -23.68
N ASP A 345 44.27 -35.42 -22.87
CA ASP A 345 44.98 -36.24 -21.87
C ASP A 345 44.22 -36.39 -20.53
N GLY A 346 43.04 -35.79 -20.40
CA GLY A 346 42.21 -35.82 -19.20
C GLY A 346 42.53 -34.74 -18.16
N THR A 347 43.57 -33.93 -18.36
CA THR A 347 43.89 -32.78 -17.49
C THR A 347 43.05 -31.54 -17.83
N TYR A 348 43.01 -30.54 -16.95
CA TYR A 348 42.28 -29.29 -17.20
C TYR A 348 43.17 -28.23 -17.87
N GLU A 349 42.63 -27.48 -18.82
CA GLU A 349 43.28 -26.33 -19.43
C GLU A 349 43.42 -25.20 -18.40
N MET A 350 44.59 -24.57 -18.35
CA MET A 350 44.83 -23.40 -17.51
C MET A 350 44.71 -22.13 -18.35
N GLU A 351 44.28 -21.05 -17.71
CA GLU A 351 44.35 -19.69 -18.25
C GLU A 351 45.82 -19.26 -18.42
N ALA A 352 46.04 -18.17 -19.15
CA ALA A 352 47.38 -17.65 -19.43
C ALA A 352 48.18 -17.26 -18.16
N ASP A 353 47.51 -17.12 -17.02
CA ASP A 353 48.12 -16.83 -15.73
C ASP A 353 48.82 -18.06 -15.09
N GLY A 354 48.57 -19.27 -15.58
CA GLY A 354 49.13 -20.50 -15.03
C GLY A 354 48.67 -20.85 -13.60
N ILE A 355 47.62 -20.19 -13.09
CA ILE A 355 47.07 -20.38 -11.74
C ILE A 355 45.61 -20.83 -11.82
N THR A 356 44.86 -20.31 -12.79
CA THR A 356 43.40 -20.51 -12.88
C THR A 356 43.05 -21.52 -13.96
N TYR A 357 42.09 -22.41 -13.72
CA TYR A 357 41.59 -23.29 -14.76
C TYR A 357 40.61 -22.56 -15.69
N LYS A 358 40.77 -22.79 -16.99
CA LYS A 358 39.88 -22.27 -18.01
C LYS A 358 38.50 -22.90 -17.87
N LYS A 359 37.47 -22.06 -17.84
CA LYS A 359 36.07 -22.49 -17.76
C LYS A 359 35.34 -22.12 -19.04
N ILE A 360 34.48 -23.01 -19.51
CA ILE A 360 33.50 -22.74 -20.57
C ILE A 360 32.10 -22.78 -19.98
N LEU A 361 31.21 -21.98 -20.55
CA LEU A 361 29.79 -22.01 -20.23
C LEU A 361 29.11 -23.04 -21.14
N THR A 362 28.75 -24.19 -20.59
CA THR A 362 28.03 -25.25 -21.30
C THR A 362 26.53 -25.17 -21.02
N GLU A 363 25.73 -25.38 -22.07
CA GLU A 363 24.27 -25.53 -21.98
C GLU A 363 23.91 -27.01 -21.93
N TYR A 364 23.04 -27.38 -20.99
CA TYR A 364 22.49 -28.73 -20.87
C TYR A 364 20.98 -28.69 -20.65
N ASN A 365 20.28 -29.75 -21.09
CA ASN A 365 18.88 -29.94 -20.78
C ASN A 365 18.77 -30.68 -19.45
N GLU A 366 17.98 -30.13 -18.52
CA GLU A 366 17.65 -30.78 -17.25
C GLU A 366 16.12 -30.85 -17.15
N ILE A 367 15.59 -32.04 -16.85
CA ILE A 367 14.17 -32.18 -16.55
C ILE A 367 13.89 -31.35 -15.32
N THR A 368 13.03 -30.34 -15.48
CA THR A 368 12.69 -29.44 -14.40
C THR A 368 11.25 -29.66 -14.01
N ASP A 369 11.03 -29.99 -12.75
CA ASP A 369 9.70 -30.13 -12.19
C ASP A 369 9.09 -28.74 -11.94
N ILE A 370 7.94 -28.47 -12.55
CA ILE A 370 7.26 -27.17 -12.54
C ILE A 370 5.90 -27.28 -11.86
N ILE A 371 5.61 -26.33 -10.98
CA ILE A 371 4.25 -26.09 -10.48
C ILE A 371 3.66 -24.90 -11.20
N THR A 372 2.41 -25.02 -11.65
CA THR A 372 1.73 -23.96 -12.39
C THR A 372 1.73 -22.62 -11.63
N GLU A 373 1.81 -21.52 -12.37
CA GLU A 373 1.54 -20.17 -11.88
C GLU A 373 0.05 -19.82 -12.06
N ASP A 374 -0.83 -20.82 -11.86
CA ASP A 374 -2.27 -20.57 -11.80
C ASP A 374 -2.53 -19.56 -10.68
N GLU A 375 -3.36 -18.56 -10.96
CA GLU A 375 -3.65 -17.49 -10.02
C GLU A 375 -4.13 -18.04 -8.67
N GLU A 376 -4.67 -19.27 -8.59
CA GLU A 376 -5.19 -19.88 -7.37
C GLU A 376 -4.28 -20.93 -6.69
N ILE A 377 -3.07 -21.22 -7.19
CA ILE A 377 -2.28 -22.37 -6.70
C ILE A 377 -1.96 -22.31 -5.19
N ASP A 378 -1.69 -21.13 -4.64
CA ASP A 378 -1.47 -20.90 -3.21
C ASP A 378 -2.71 -21.26 -2.37
N THR A 379 -3.90 -20.97 -2.91
CA THR A 379 -5.18 -21.20 -2.25
C THR A 379 -5.55 -22.67 -2.32
N ILE A 380 -5.31 -23.32 -3.47
CA ILE A 380 -5.46 -24.76 -3.65
C ILE A 380 -4.59 -25.53 -2.66
N VAL A 381 -3.31 -25.16 -2.55
CA VAL A 381 -2.37 -25.80 -1.61
C VAL A 381 -2.82 -25.61 -0.18
N PHE A 382 -3.21 -24.38 0.19
CA PHE A 382 -3.67 -24.11 1.54
C PHE A 382 -4.94 -24.88 1.89
N GLU A 383 -5.91 -24.99 0.99
CA GLU A 383 -7.13 -25.78 1.19
C GLU A 383 -6.83 -27.26 1.41
N LEU A 384 -5.98 -27.85 0.58
CA LEU A 384 -5.57 -29.25 0.69
C LEU A 384 -4.81 -29.52 2.00
N TYR A 385 -3.95 -28.59 2.39
CA TYR A 385 -3.28 -28.60 3.68
C TYR A 385 -4.28 -28.51 4.85
N GLN A 386 -5.28 -27.63 4.78
CA GLN A 386 -6.34 -27.55 5.80
C GLN A 386 -7.15 -28.84 5.88
N GLN A 387 -7.46 -29.47 4.75
CA GLN A 387 -8.13 -30.78 4.72
C GLN A 387 -7.28 -31.84 5.43
N LYS A 388 -5.97 -31.88 5.16
CA LYS A 388 -5.03 -32.76 5.88
C LYS A 388 -5.06 -32.49 7.38
N LEU A 389 -4.96 -31.23 7.82
CA LEU A 389 -5.03 -30.89 9.25
C LEU A 389 -6.35 -31.33 9.91
N LYS A 390 -7.48 -31.18 9.21
CA LYS A 390 -8.80 -31.60 9.70
C LYS A 390 -8.86 -33.11 9.96
N THR A 391 -8.20 -33.94 9.16
CA THR A 391 -8.11 -35.40 9.42
C THR A 391 -7.37 -35.73 10.74
N LYS A 392 -6.58 -34.78 11.26
CA LYS A 392 -5.86 -34.85 12.53
C LYS A 392 -6.50 -34.03 13.65
N THR A 393 -7.73 -33.53 13.46
CA THR A 393 -8.42 -32.65 14.41
C THR A 393 -7.63 -31.36 14.71
N LYS A 394 -6.90 -30.84 13.72
CA LYS A 394 -6.14 -29.59 13.77
C LYS A 394 -6.70 -28.57 12.77
N SER A 395 -6.44 -27.30 13.01
CA SER A 395 -6.72 -26.21 12.07
C SER A 395 -5.66 -25.11 12.20
N TYR A 396 -5.60 -24.22 11.22
CA TYR A 396 -4.76 -23.03 11.29
C TYR A 396 -5.43 -21.87 10.57
N ASP A 397 -5.69 -20.79 11.30
CA ASP A 397 -6.31 -19.59 10.75
C ASP A 397 -5.30 -18.45 10.94
N GLY A 398 -4.53 -18.15 9.89
CA GLY A 398 -3.45 -17.17 9.93
C GLY A 398 -2.73 -17.06 8.58
N GLY A 399 -1.73 -16.18 8.51
CA GLY A 399 -0.93 -16.01 7.30
C GLY A 399 -0.06 -17.24 7.03
N VAL A 400 0.06 -17.64 5.77
CA VAL A 400 0.86 -18.83 5.39
C VAL A 400 1.95 -18.48 4.39
N ILE A 401 3.14 -19.03 4.63
CA ILE A 401 4.25 -19.04 3.69
C ILE A 401 4.39 -20.47 3.17
N ILE A 402 4.24 -20.66 1.87
CA ILE A 402 4.29 -21.96 1.20
C ILE A 402 5.62 -22.06 0.47
N LEU A 403 6.49 -22.96 0.92
CA LEU A 403 7.76 -23.27 0.26
C LEU A 403 7.59 -24.47 -0.65
N THR A 404 8.09 -24.42 -1.87
CA THR A 404 8.08 -25.57 -2.77
C THR A 404 9.48 -25.92 -3.28
N GLU A 405 9.72 -27.20 -3.53
CA GLU A 405 10.94 -27.69 -4.21
C GLU A 405 10.88 -27.49 -5.73
N TYR A 406 9.75 -27.00 -6.24
CA TYR A 406 9.45 -26.85 -7.66
C TYR A 406 9.70 -25.44 -8.18
N GLU A 407 10.01 -25.35 -9.47
CA GLU A 407 10.16 -24.06 -10.16
C GLU A 407 8.82 -23.52 -10.68
N ALA A 408 8.78 -22.23 -10.94
CA ALA A 408 7.69 -21.61 -11.70
C ALA A 408 7.86 -21.88 -13.20
N PRO A 409 6.76 -21.83 -13.98
CA PRO A 409 6.80 -21.87 -15.43
C PRO A 409 7.44 -20.63 -16.05
N THR A 410 7.43 -19.51 -15.33
CA THR A 410 7.93 -18.21 -15.79
C THR A 410 9.17 -17.77 -14.98
N GLN A 411 9.55 -16.50 -15.08
CA GLN A 411 10.61 -15.91 -14.26
C GLN A 411 10.16 -15.57 -12.84
N THR A 412 8.88 -15.76 -12.51
CA THR A 412 8.33 -15.57 -11.17
C THR A 412 9.05 -16.50 -10.19
N SER A 413 9.51 -15.94 -9.08
CA SER A 413 10.34 -16.67 -8.12
C SER A 413 9.65 -16.78 -6.75
N ALA A 414 8.80 -15.82 -6.42
CA ALA A 414 7.76 -15.90 -5.43
C ALA A 414 6.55 -15.06 -5.89
N PHE A 415 5.39 -15.26 -5.29
CA PHE A 415 4.26 -14.35 -5.48
C PHE A 415 3.35 -14.31 -4.25
N SER A 416 2.71 -13.16 -4.07
CA SER A 416 1.52 -12.96 -3.26
C SER A 416 0.53 -12.06 -4.01
N ARG A 417 -0.53 -11.59 -3.34
CA ARG A 417 -1.56 -10.75 -3.98
C ARG A 417 -1.84 -9.51 -3.15
N THR A 418 -2.00 -8.39 -3.84
CA THR A 418 -2.49 -7.12 -3.27
C THR A 418 -4.02 -7.06 -3.23
N SER A 419 -4.70 -7.98 -3.93
CA SER A 419 -6.15 -8.07 -3.98
C SER A 419 -6.62 -9.54 -3.90
N PRO A 420 -7.61 -9.86 -3.03
CA PRO A 420 -8.19 -8.96 -2.04
C PRO A 420 -7.17 -8.59 -0.94
N LEU A 421 -7.37 -7.46 -0.26
CA LEU A 421 -6.49 -6.98 0.83
C LEU A 421 -6.25 -7.98 1.97
N SER A 422 -7.14 -8.95 2.13
CA SER A 422 -7.04 -9.99 3.15
C SER A 422 -6.37 -11.28 2.67
N HIS A 423 -5.66 -11.23 1.53
CA HIS A 423 -4.96 -12.38 0.99
C HIS A 423 -3.59 -12.55 1.65
N TYR A 424 -3.54 -13.36 2.71
CA TYR A 424 -2.32 -13.56 3.49
C TYR A 424 -1.59 -14.88 3.19
N LYS A 425 -1.42 -15.18 1.91
CA LYS A 425 -0.66 -16.34 1.44
C LYS A 425 0.50 -15.86 0.57
N LEU A 426 1.66 -16.46 0.80
CA LEU A 426 2.89 -16.21 0.07
C LEU A 426 3.39 -17.54 -0.46
N PHE A 427 3.61 -17.62 -1.77
CA PHE A 427 4.09 -18.83 -2.43
C PHE A 427 5.52 -18.61 -2.91
N VAL A 428 6.45 -19.48 -2.52
CA VAL A 428 7.88 -19.38 -2.83
C VAL A 428 8.34 -20.58 -3.62
N PHE A 429 8.77 -20.34 -4.85
CA PHE A 429 9.37 -21.37 -5.70
C PHE A 429 10.80 -21.68 -5.25
N SER A 430 11.30 -22.83 -5.70
CA SER A 430 12.61 -23.34 -5.29
C SER A 430 13.77 -22.39 -5.58
N THR A 431 13.62 -21.51 -6.58
CA THR A 431 14.61 -20.49 -6.98
C THR A 431 14.73 -19.33 -5.99
N SER A 432 13.79 -19.20 -5.04
CA SER A 432 13.70 -18.08 -4.08
C SER A 432 13.63 -18.47 -2.62
N VAL A 433 13.63 -19.75 -2.27
CA VAL A 433 13.58 -20.19 -0.86
C VAL A 433 14.69 -19.55 -0.01
N GLU A 434 15.84 -19.27 -0.61
CA GLU A 434 16.99 -18.65 0.07
C GLU A 434 17.11 -17.13 -0.17
N ARG A 435 16.20 -16.52 -0.94
CA ARG A 435 16.23 -15.09 -1.30
C ARG A 435 15.36 -14.27 -0.37
N LYS A 436 15.90 -13.91 0.79
CA LYS A 436 15.23 -13.15 1.86
C LYS A 436 14.50 -11.87 1.39
N GLU A 437 15.02 -11.19 0.37
CA GLU A 437 14.40 -9.98 -0.17
C GLU A 437 13.08 -10.26 -0.91
N ASP A 438 12.91 -11.46 -1.49
CA ASP A 438 11.65 -11.87 -2.13
C ASP A 438 10.54 -11.99 -1.09
N TYR A 439 10.84 -12.50 0.10
CA TYR A 439 9.87 -12.54 1.20
C TYR A 439 9.42 -11.13 1.62
N ALA A 440 10.34 -10.17 1.74
CA ALA A 440 9.98 -8.79 2.09
C ALA A 440 9.16 -8.10 1.00
N HIS A 441 9.44 -8.40 -0.26
CA HIS A 441 8.68 -7.91 -1.42
C HIS A 441 7.25 -8.45 -1.41
N GLU A 442 7.10 -9.77 -1.34
CA GLU A 442 5.80 -10.43 -1.37
C GLU A 442 4.97 -10.14 -0.11
N ILE A 443 5.58 -10.05 1.08
CA ILE A 443 4.86 -9.60 2.28
C ILE A 443 4.44 -8.13 2.15
N GLY A 444 5.23 -7.30 1.46
CA GLY A 444 4.83 -5.94 1.11
C GLY A 444 3.51 -5.91 0.32
N HIS A 445 3.38 -6.76 -0.71
CA HIS A 445 2.14 -6.92 -1.45
C HIS A 445 0.97 -7.42 -0.59
N MET A 446 1.20 -8.37 0.31
CA MET A 446 0.20 -8.84 1.28
C MET A 446 -0.29 -7.72 2.21
N LEU A 447 0.56 -6.72 2.48
CA LEU A 447 0.24 -5.55 3.28
C LEU A 447 -0.25 -4.36 2.43
N GLY A 448 -0.76 -4.65 1.23
CA GLY A 448 -1.43 -3.69 0.36
C GLY A 448 -0.51 -2.77 -0.43
N LEU A 449 0.78 -3.07 -0.54
CA LEU A 449 1.70 -2.25 -1.33
C LEU A 449 1.63 -2.61 -2.82
N PRO A 450 1.34 -1.66 -3.72
CA PRO A 450 1.64 -1.84 -5.15
C PRO A 450 3.15 -1.74 -5.39
N HIS A 451 3.59 -2.00 -6.61
CA HIS A 451 4.96 -1.73 -7.01
C HIS A 451 5.29 -0.24 -6.89
N SER A 452 6.58 0.07 -6.76
CA SER A 452 7.07 1.45 -6.80
C SER A 452 7.14 2.03 -8.22
N PHE A 453 6.80 1.25 -9.25
CA PHE A 453 6.66 1.65 -10.65
C PHE A 453 5.24 1.30 -11.12
N PHE A 454 4.73 1.91 -12.19
CA PHE A 454 3.35 1.69 -12.65
C PHE A 454 3.30 0.74 -13.83
N SER A 455 3.29 -0.56 -13.55
CA SER A 455 3.30 -1.61 -14.57
C SER A 455 2.01 -1.64 -15.42
N GLU A 456 2.05 -2.29 -16.58
CA GLU A 456 0.84 -2.49 -17.40
C GLU A 456 -0.27 -3.23 -16.65
N LYS A 457 0.08 -4.20 -15.79
CA LYS A 457 -0.88 -4.92 -14.94
C LYS A 457 -1.58 -3.96 -13.96
N GLU A 458 -0.82 -3.06 -13.34
CA GLU A 458 -1.38 -2.06 -12.41
C GLU A 458 -2.19 -1.00 -13.14
N LYS A 459 -1.75 -0.55 -14.31
CA LYS A 459 -2.49 0.39 -15.17
C LYS A 459 -3.87 -0.18 -15.54
N GLU A 460 -3.91 -1.43 -16.00
CA GLU A 460 -5.16 -2.07 -16.40
C GLU A 460 -6.07 -2.31 -15.19
N SER A 461 -5.53 -2.82 -14.07
CA SER A 461 -6.30 -3.00 -12.83
C SER A 461 -6.90 -1.67 -12.33
N TYR A 462 -6.10 -0.61 -12.32
CA TYR A 462 -6.55 0.73 -11.95
C TYR A 462 -7.64 1.26 -12.87
N LYS A 463 -7.45 1.14 -14.19
CA LYS A 463 -8.43 1.56 -15.20
C LYS A 463 -9.75 0.81 -15.03
N ILE A 464 -9.71 -0.51 -14.91
CA ILE A 464 -10.90 -1.34 -14.69
C ILE A 464 -11.63 -0.90 -13.42
N ALA A 465 -10.91 -0.70 -12.31
CA ALA A 465 -11.52 -0.28 -11.06
C ALA A 465 -12.21 1.09 -11.19
N ARG A 466 -11.54 2.07 -11.82
CA ARG A 466 -12.11 3.40 -12.08
C ARG A 466 -13.35 3.34 -12.96
N GLU A 467 -13.29 2.63 -14.09
CA GLU A 467 -14.42 2.51 -15.02
C GLU A 467 -15.63 1.86 -14.34
N ASN A 468 -15.40 0.92 -13.43
CA ASN A 468 -16.50 0.33 -12.66
C ASN A 468 -17.12 1.32 -11.67
N ILE A 469 -16.35 2.22 -11.05
CA ILE A 469 -16.91 3.22 -10.13
C ILE A 469 -17.59 4.38 -10.87
N LEU A 470 -16.86 5.01 -11.79
CA LEU A 470 -17.24 6.27 -12.44
C LEU A 470 -17.96 6.08 -13.78
N GLY A 471 -17.79 4.91 -14.42
CA GLY A 471 -18.08 4.71 -15.83
C GLY A 471 -16.89 5.06 -16.71
N ASN A 472 -16.98 4.78 -18.02
CA ASN A 472 -15.87 5.00 -18.95
C ASN A 472 -16.05 6.23 -19.86
N ASN A 473 -16.98 7.13 -19.53
CA ASN A 473 -17.28 8.38 -20.26
C ASN A 473 -17.67 8.23 -21.75
N GLU A 474 -17.76 7.01 -22.27
CA GLU A 474 -18.33 6.74 -23.59
C GLU A 474 -19.79 7.22 -23.64
N PRO A 475 -20.27 7.78 -24.75
CA PRO A 475 -21.66 8.21 -24.85
C PRO A 475 -22.59 6.99 -24.77
N GLU A 476 -23.69 7.11 -24.03
CA GLU A 476 -24.66 6.01 -23.85
C GLU A 476 -25.30 5.58 -25.18
N PHE A 477 -25.40 6.51 -26.12
CA PHE A 477 -25.91 6.28 -27.47
C PHE A 477 -24.98 6.86 -28.52
N ILE A 478 -24.84 6.16 -29.64
CA ILE A 478 -24.16 6.64 -30.84
C ILE A 478 -25.15 6.71 -32.00
N ILE A 479 -24.80 7.47 -33.04
CA ILE A 479 -25.58 7.52 -34.28
C ILE A 479 -24.90 6.60 -35.30
N GLU A 480 -25.60 5.55 -35.69
CA GLU A 480 -25.18 4.65 -36.76
C GLU A 480 -26.28 4.63 -37.83
N ASN A 481 -25.93 4.92 -39.09
CA ASN A 481 -26.88 5.02 -40.21
C ASN A 481 -28.09 5.94 -39.93
N GLY A 482 -27.84 7.08 -39.27
CA GLY A 482 -28.88 8.05 -38.89
C GLY A 482 -29.82 7.60 -37.77
N LYS A 483 -29.59 6.43 -37.16
CA LYS A 483 -30.38 5.92 -36.04
C LYS A 483 -29.60 6.03 -34.74
N ARG A 484 -30.30 6.45 -33.68
CA ARG A 484 -29.78 6.44 -32.31
C ARG A 484 -29.77 5.00 -31.80
N ILE A 485 -28.59 4.44 -31.59
CA ILE A 485 -28.40 3.08 -31.09
C ILE A 485 -27.62 3.11 -29.77
N LYS A 486 -27.82 2.11 -28.92
CA LYS A 486 -27.08 1.98 -27.65
C LYS A 486 -25.61 1.68 -27.94
N ASN A 487 -24.71 2.43 -27.32
CA ASN A 487 -23.29 2.20 -27.47
C ASN A 487 -22.87 0.98 -26.64
N ILE A 488 -22.43 -0.09 -27.31
CA ILE A 488 -21.97 -1.31 -26.62
C ILE A 488 -20.70 -1.10 -25.80
N LYS A 489 -19.92 -0.05 -26.10
CA LYS A 489 -18.74 0.32 -25.35
C LYS A 489 -19.06 1.12 -24.09
N HIS A 490 -20.27 1.66 -23.96
CA HIS A 490 -20.66 2.44 -22.78
C HIS A 490 -20.72 1.58 -21.53
N LYS A 491 -19.92 1.95 -20.52
CA LYS A 491 -19.96 1.37 -19.18
C LYS A 491 -20.52 2.38 -18.19
N VAL A 492 -21.59 1.98 -17.53
CA VAL A 492 -22.20 2.76 -16.44
C VAL A 492 -21.43 2.49 -15.14
N GLY A 493 -21.04 3.55 -14.43
CA GLY A 493 -20.41 3.42 -13.11
C GLY A 493 -21.40 2.98 -12.02
N VAL A 494 -20.90 2.34 -10.96
CA VAL A 494 -21.71 1.84 -9.83
C VAL A 494 -22.59 2.93 -9.21
N ILE A 495 -22.10 4.18 -9.09
CA ILE A 495 -22.89 5.28 -8.53
C ILE A 495 -24.18 5.52 -9.35
N LYS A 496 -24.06 5.60 -10.69
CA LYS A 496 -25.22 5.76 -11.58
C LYS A 496 -26.11 4.52 -11.56
N LYS A 497 -25.55 3.31 -11.45
CA LYS A 497 -26.33 2.06 -11.30
C LYS A 497 -27.17 2.04 -10.02
N VAL A 498 -26.61 2.45 -8.88
CA VAL A 498 -27.34 2.54 -7.60
C VAL A 498 -28.51 3.50 -7.72
N ASN A 499 -28.29 4.69 -8.29
CA ASN A 499 -29.35 5.68 -8.49
C ASN A 499 -30.45 5.15 -9.41
N ASN A 500 -30.09 4.58 -10.56
CA ASN A 500 -31.02 4.01 -11.52
C ASN A 500 -31.86 2.88 -10.90
N ALA A 501 -31.23 1.95 -10.18
CA ALA A 501 -31.96 0.86 -9.56
C ALA A 501 -32.85 1.32 -8.41
N SER A 502 -32.41 2.31 -7.64
CA SER A 502 -33.20 2.87 -6.53
C SER A 502 -34.50 3.51 -7.03
N THR A 503 -34.45 4.25 -8.14
CA THR A 503 -35.62 4.95 -8.70
C THR A 503 -36.44 4.10 -9.68
N SER A 504 -35.89 3.01 -10.21
CA SER A 504 -36.60 2.13 -11.14
C SER A 504 -37.74 1.37 -10.45
N THR A 505 -38.84 1.19 -11.18
CA THR A 505 -39.94 0.27 -10.83
C THR A 505 -39.59 -1.19 -11.09
N ASP A 506 -38.48 -1.45 -11.79
CA ASP A 506 -38.01 -2.81 -12.04
C ASP A 506 -37.60 -3.45 -10.71
N GLU A 507 -38.23 -4.58 -10.41
CA GLU A 507 -37.91 -5.36 -9.21
C GLU A 507 -36.66 -6.22 -9.38
N ARG A 508 -36.10 -6.25 -10.58
CA ARG A 508 -35.03 -7.18 -10.98
C ARG A 508 -34.06 -6.53 -11.94
N PHE A 509 -32.80 -6.92 -11.77
CA PHE A 509 -31.68 -6.44 -12.55
C PHE A 509 -30.80 -7.62 -12.88
N SER A 510 -30.10 -7.54 -14.00
CA SER A 510 -29.27 -8.64 -14.43
C SER A 510 -27.91 -8.10 -14.86
N GLU A 511 -26.84 -8.71 -14.37
CA GLU A 511 -25.48 -8.16 -14.46
C GLU A 511 -24.40 -9.21 -14.10
N TYR A 512 -23.14 -8.91 -14.44
CA TYR A 512 -21.95 -9.55 -13.89
C TYR A 512 -21.46 -8.77 -12.67
N PHE A 513 -21.25 -9.44 -11.55
CA PHE A 513 -20.83 -8.79 -10.31
C PHE A 513 -19.46 -9.23 -9.84
N THR A 514 -18.77 -8.31 -9.17
CA THR A 514 -17.66 -8.61 -8.26
C THR A 514 -18.11 -8.29 -6.84
N ALA A 515 -18.31 -9.31 -6.01
CA ALA A 515 -18.82 -9.16 -4.65
C ALA A 515 -18.42 -10.37 -3.80
N GLN A 516 -18.75 -10.36 -2.51
CA GLN A 516 -18.48 -11.50 -1.63
C GLN A 516 -19.22 -12.74 -2.14
N LYS A 517 -18.50 -13.85 -2.33
CA LYS A 517 -19.05 -15.07 -2.92
C LYS A 517 -20.28 -15.58 -2.19
N GLY A 518 -20.26 -15.57 -0.85
CA GLY A 518 -21.40 -16.00 -0.04
C GLY A 518 -22.66 -15.18 -0.32
N ASP A 519 -22.52 -13.87 -0.46
CA ASP A 519 -23.63 -12.97 -0.76
C ASP A 519 -24.11 -13.10 -2.21
N LEU A 520 -23.21 -13.35 -3.16
CA LEU A 520 -23.59 -13.66 -4.54
C LEU A 520 -24.39 -14.96 -4.64
N LEU A 521 -23.93 -16.03 -3.99
CA LEU A 521 -24.63 -17.32 -3.94
C LEU A 521 -26.02 -17.17 -3.31
N LEU A 522 -26.13 -16.39 -2.23
CA LEU A 522 -27.39 -16.11 -1.56
C LEU A 522 -28.32 -15.31 -2.47
N ALA A 523 -27.84 -14.26 -3.13
CA ALA A 523 -28.63 -13.42 -4.02
C ALA A 523 -29.18 -14.21 -5.23
N LEU A 524 -28.35 -15.08 -5.83
CA LEU A 524 -28.79 -15.98 -6.89
C LEU A 524 -29.88 -16.94 -6.40
N GLN A 525 -29.71 -17.51 -5.21
CA GLN A 525 -30.69 -18.42 -4.61
C GLN A 525 -32.02 -17.72 -4.30
N ASN A 526 -31.98 -16.52 -3.70
CA ASN A 526 -33.18 -15.74 -3.41
C ASN A 526 -34.01 -15.49 -4.67
N CYS A 527 -33.35 -15.14 -5.79
CA CYS A 527 -34.03 -14.94 -7.06
C CYS A 527 -34.59 -16.25 -7.64
N ILE A 528 -33.85 -17.38 -7.53
CA ILE A 528 -34.37 -18.70 -7.92
C ILE A 528 -35.64 -19.04 -7.14
N ASP A 529 -35.62 -18.89 -5.81
CA ASP A 529 -36.74 -19.25 -4.94
C ASP A 529 -37.98 -18.39 -5.21
N GLU A 530 -37.78 -17.09 -5.41
CA GLU A 530 -38.88 -16.17 -5.71
C GLU A 530 -39.47 -16.46 -7.10
N ARG A 531 -38.63 -16.73 -8.11
CA ARG A 531 -39.11 -17.10 -9.46
C ARG A 531 -39.79 -18.46 -9.50
N GLN A 532 -39.35 -19.41 -8.68
CA GLN A 532 -40.03 -20.70 -8.53
C GLN A 532 -41.45 -20.51 -8.00
N LYS A 533 -41.64 -19.70 -6.95
CA LYS A 533 -42.98 -19.34 -6.43
C LYS A 533 -43.83 -18.62 -7.47
N PHE A 534 -43.25 -17.73 -8.26
CA PHE A 534 -43.97 -17.05 -9.33
C PHE A 534 -44.40 -18.01 -10.45
N ARG A 535 -43.53 -18.93 -10.87
CA ARG A 535 -43.82 -19.99 -11.84
C ARG A 535 -44.96 -20.89 -11.37
N ASP A 536 -44.87 -21.36 -10.12
CA ASP A 536 -45.83 -22.33 -9.57
C ASP A 536 -47.23 -21.70 -9.42
N ARG A 537 -47.32 -20.42 -9.01
CA ARG A 537 -48.58 -19.68 -9.02
C ARG A 537 -49.20 -19.57 -10.42
N ASN A 538 -48.41 -19.23 -11.44
CA ASN A 538 -48.92 -19.14 -12.82
C ASN A 538 -49.32 -20.51 -13.39
N LEU A 539 -48.66 -21.60 -12.98
CA LEU A 539 -49.07 -22.96 -13.32
C LEU A 539 -50.42 -23.30 -12.69
N GLU A 540 -50.60 -22.98 -11.41
CA GLU A 540 -51.87 -23.18 -10.70
C GLU A 540 -53.01 -22.37 -11.33
N ASP A 541 -52.76 -21.08 -11.62
CA ASP A 541 -53.73 -20.20 -12.26
C ASP A 541 -54.11 -20.67 -13.67
N LYS A 542 -53.13 -21.14 -14.45
CA LYS A 542 -53.37 -21.76 -15.77
C LYS A 542 -54.26 -23.00 -15.63
N GLN A 543 -53.95 -23.89 -14.69
CA GLN A 543 -54.73 -25.11 -14.46
C GLN A 543 -56.16 -24.79 -14.02
N LYS A 544 -56.33 -23.85 -13.08
CA LYS A 544 -57.65 -23.36 -12.65
C LYS A 544 -58.44 -22.80 -13.82
N ALA A 545 -57.84 -21.96 -14.66
CA ALA A 545 -58.50 -21.39 -15.82
C ALA A 545 -58.92 -22.47 -16.84
N LEU A 546 -58.07 -23.47 -17.08
CA LEU A 546 -58.40 -24.59 -17.95
C LEU A 546 -59.58 -25.43 -17.43
N ILE A 547 -59.69 -25.60 -16.11
CA ILE A 547 -60.78 -26.35 -15.48
C ILE A 547 -62.09 -25.54 -15.46
N ILE A 548 -62.05 -24.31 -14.93
CA ILE A 548 -63.22 -23.44 -14.75
C ILE A 548 -63.86 -23.11 -16.10
N TYR A 549 -63.03 -22.81 -17.10
CA TYR A 549 -63.50 -22.36 -18.41
C TYR A 549 -63.47 -23.45 -19.48
N LYS A 550 -63.42 -24.74 -19.11
CA LYS A 550 -63.22 -25.85 -20.06
C LYS A 550 -64.22 -25.82 -21.23
N ASP A 551 -65.49 -25.55 -20.94
CA ASP A 551 -66.61 -25.58 -21.91
C ASP A 551 -66.81 -24.23 -22.63
N TYR A 552 -66.01 -23.21 -22.30
CA TYR A 552 -66.10 -21.88 -22.90
C TYR A 552 -65.13 -21.73 -24.08
N PRO A 553 -65.53 -21.03 -25.15
CA PRO A 553 -64.65 -20.77 -26.29
C PRO A 553 -63.47 -19.89 -25.87
N GLY A 554 -62.37 -19.96 -26.63
CA GLY A 554 -61.14 -19.19 -26.34
C GLY A 554 -61.32 -17.66 -26.30
N THR A 555 -62.41 -17.15 -26.90
CA THR A 555 -62.82 -15.74 -26.91
C THR A 555 -63.60 -15.31 -25.66
N HIS A 556 -64.03 -16.25 -24.81
CA HIS A 556 -64.75 -15.94 -23.57
C HIS A 556 -63.88 -15.08 -22.64
N LYS A 557 -64.46 -14.06 -22.03
CA LYS A 557 -63.77 -13.15 -21.11
C LYS A 557 -63.60 -13.79 -19.74
N VAL A 558 -62.36 -13.96 -19.30
CA VAL A 558 -62.02 -14.47 -17.95
C VAL A 558 -62.04 -13.33 -16.92
N ASN A 559 -61.75 -12.11 -17.38
CA ASN A 559 -61.90 -10.88 -16.60
C ASN A 559 -62.22 -9.71 -17.56
N SER A 560 -62.30 -8.49 -17.02
CA SER A 560 -62.64 -7.29 -17.79
C SER A 560 -61.67 -6.99 -18.95
N SER A 561 -60.42 -7.47 -18.87
CA SER A 561 -59.38 -7.15 -19.86
C SER A 561 -59.02 -8.31 -20.79
N GLN A 562 -59.16 -9.57 -20.38
CA GLN A 562 -58.56 -10.73 -21.06
C GLN A 562 -59.58 -11.82 -21.43
N THR A 563 -59.42 -12.40 -22.62
CA THR A 563 -60.09 -13.65 -23.00
C THR A 563 -59.38 -14.87 -22.40
N LYS A 564 -60.04 -16.04 -22.42
CA LYS A 564 -59.47 -17.33 -21.98
C LYS A 564 -58.13 -17.61 -22.65
N ASN A 565 -58.05 -17.46 -23.98
CA ASN A 565 -56.79 -17.67 -24.71
C ASN A 565 -55.72 -16.64 -24.33
N GLN A 566 -56.09 -15.38 -24.13
CA GLN A 566 -55.15 -14.34 -23.72
C GLN A 566 -54.62 -14.58 -22.30
N TYR A 567 -55.48 -14.98 -21.37
CA TYR A 567 -55.11 -15.28 -19.99
C TYR A 567 -54.14 -16.47 -19.93
N ILE A 568 -54.48 -17.59 -20.58
CA ILE A 568 -53.62 -18.79 -20.65
C ILE A 568 -52.28 -18.45 -21.31
N SER A 569 -52.29 -17.70 -22.42
CA SER A 569 -51.06 -17.28 -23.11
C SER A 569 -50.17 -16.41 -22.21
N ASN A 570 -50.75 -15.54 -21.38
CA ASN A 570 -49.99 -14.75 -20.42
C ASN A 570 -49.40 -15.60 -19.29
N CYS A 571 -50.15 -16.58 -18.76
CA CYS A 571 -49.60 -17.56 -17.82
C CYS A 571 -48.42 -18.32 -18.44
N ASP A 572 -48.53 -18.77 -19.69
CA ASP A 572 -47.46 -19.47 -20.41
C ASP A 572 -46.20 -18.62 -20.55
N LYS A 573 -46.34 -17.36 -20.99
CA LYS A 573 -45.21 -16.41 -21.06
C LYS A 573 -44.56 -16.20 -19.70
N ASN A 574 -45.35 -16.08 -18.64
CA ASN A 574 -44.84 -15.90 -17.29
C ASN A 574 -44.09 -17.14 -16.79
N ILE A 575 -44.60 -18.33 -17.09
CA ILE A 575 -43.97 -19.62 -16.74
C ILE A 575 -42.64 -19.78 -17.48
N GLU A 576 -42.62 -19.51 -18.80
CA GLU A 576 -41.43 -19.56 -19.63
C GLU A 576 -40.36 -18.61 -19.11
N TYR A 577 -40.71 -17.34 -18.93
CA TYR A 577 -39.80 -16.32 -18.41
C TYR A 577 -39.25 -16.64 -17.02
N ALA A 578 -40.08 -17.18 -16.11
CA ALA A 578 -39.62 -17.61 -14.80
C ALA A 578 -38.66 -18.80 -14.90
N THR A 579 -38.93 -19.75 -15.79
CA THR A 579 -38.10 -20.92 -16.05
C THR A 579 -36.74 -20.50 -16.60
N GLU A 580 -36.70 -19.62 -17.59
CA GLU A 580 -35.45 -19.06 -18.14
C GLU A 580 -34.61 -18.38 -17.06
N THR A 581 -35.23 -17.54 -16.22
CA THR A 581 -34.53 -16.85 -15.13
C THR A 581 -33.93 -17.83 -14.12
N ILE A 582 -34.68 -18.87 -13.75
CA ILE A 582 -34.22 -19.92 -12.85
C ILE A 582 -33.00 -20.64 -13.45
N GLU A 583 -33.06 -21.01 -14.73
CA GLU A 583 -31.96 -21.72 -15.39
C GLU A 583 -30.70 -20.84 -15.53
N VAL A 584 -30.85 -19.57 -15.91
CA VAL A 584 -29.73 -18.60 -15.93
C VAL A 584 -29.04 -18.54 -14.56
N ASN A 585 -29.81 -18.40 -13.48
CA ASN A 585 -29.25 -18.31 -12.14
C ASN A 585 -28.67 -19.63 -11.64
N LYS A 586 -29.23 -20.78 -12.01
CA LYS A 586 -28.64 -22.09 -11.70
C LYS A 586 -27.29 -22.27 -12.39
N ILE A 587 -27.18 -21.85 -13.65
CA ILE A 587 -25.92 -21.87 -14.40
C ILE A 587 -24.89 -20.97 -13.71
N ALA A 588 -25.26 -19.72 -13.41
CA ALA A 588 -24.37 -18.77 -12.73
C ALA A 588 -23.96 -19.26 -11.34
N LYS A 589 -24.89 -19.84 -10.57
CA LYS A 589 -24.61 -20.41 -9.26
C LYS A 589 -23.68 -21.62 -9.35
N SER A 590 -23.92 -22.51 -10.31
CA SER A 590 -23.06 -23.68 -10.55
C SER A 590 -21.64 -23.28 -10.94
N ASP A 591 -21.51 -22.26 -11.78
CA ASP A 591 -20.22 -21.68 -12.16
C ASP A 591 -19.50 -21.07 -10.95
N LEU A 592 -20.21 -20.26 -10.17
CA LEU A 592 -19.66 -19.63 -8.96
C LEU A 592 -19.23 -20.64 -7.89
N LEU A 593 -19.93 -21.77 -7.77
CA LEU A 593 -19.57 -22.87 -6.86
C LEU A 593 -18.27 -23.60 -7.30
N LYS A 594 -17.87 -23.50 -8.56
CA LYS A 594 -16.59 -24.07 -9.05
C LYS A 594 -15.39 -23.19 -8.69
N LYS A 595 -15.60 -21.88 -8.51
CA LYS A 595 -14.55 -20.96 -8.05
C LYS A 595 -14.16 -21.33 -6.62
N LYS A 596 -12.87 -21.37 -6.30
CA LYS A 596 -12.40 -21.82 -4.97
C LYS A 596 -12.31 -20.68 -3.97
N ASP A 597 -12.08 -19.45 -4.44
CA ASP A 597 -12.08 -18.24 -3.62
C ASP A 597 -13.29 -18.14 -2.68
N ILE A 598 -13.05 -17.72 -1.44
CA ILE A 598 -14.09 -17.55 -0.40
C ILE A 598 -14.47 -16.07 -0.19
N GLY A 599 -13.68 -15.13 -0.73
CA GLY A 599 -13.86 -13.69 -0.57
C GLY A 599 -14.60 -13.02 -1.74
N TYR A 600 -14.09 -11.87 -2.18
CA TYR A 600 -14.57 -11.19 -3.38
C TYR A 600 -14.27 -12.02 -4.62
N VAL A 601 -15.30 -12.28 -5.42
CA VAL A 601 -15.20 -13.03 -6.67
C VAL A 601 -15.96 -12.33 -7.77
N SER A 602 -15.40 -12.35 -8.96
CA SER A 602 -16.08 -11.90 -10.18
C SER A 602 -16.86 -13.05 -10.79
N MET A 603 -18.12 -12.80 -11.17
CA MET A 603 -18.94 -13.77 -11.90
C MET A 603 -18.56 -13.78 -13.39
N ASP A 604 -18.40 -14.98 -13.95
CA ASP A 604 -18.14 -15.15 -15.40
C ASP A 604 -19.44 -15.40 -16.19
N LYS A 605 -20.53 -15.63 -15.46
CA LYS A 605 -21.87 -15.83 -16.00
C LYS A 605 -22.79 -14.73 -15.52
N TYR A 606 -23.72 -14.36 -16.37
CA TYR A 606 -24.74 -13.37 -16.07
C TYR A 606 -25.73 -13.92 -15.03
N GLY A 607 -26.06 -13.12 -14.02
CA GLY A 607 -27.08 -13.44 -13.03
C GLY A 607 -28.25 -12.47 -13.09
N VAL A 608 -29.42 -12.92 -12.65
CA VAL A 608 -30.61 -12.11 -12.39
C VAL A 608 -30.80 -11.99 -10.88
N PHE A 609 -31.00 -10.78 -10.39
CA PHE A 609 -31.04 -10.46 -8.97
C PHE A 609 -32.31 -9.70 -8.62
N LEU A 610 -32.83 -9.95 -7.42
CA LEU A 610 -33.87 -9.10 -6.82
C LEU A 610 -33.27 -7.71 -6.54
N LYS A 611 -34.08 -6.65 -6.67
CA LYS A 611 -33.64 -5.26 -6.50
C LYS A 611 -32.88 -5.02 -5.18
N SER A 612 -33.34 -5.60 -4.07
CA SER A 612 -32.69 -5.49 -2.77
C SER A 612 -31.28 -6.11 -2.76
N ASP A 613 -31.14 -7.29 -3.35
CA ASP A 613 -29.87 -7.99 -3.44
C ASP A 613 -28.93 -7.27 -4.42
N TYR A 614 -29.44 -6.83 -5.57
CA TYR A 614 -28.69 -6.05 -6.55
C TYR A 614 -28.08 -4.78 -5.95
N LEU A 615 -28.84 -4.00 -5.16
CA LEU A 615 -28.33 -2.80 -4.48
C LEU A 615 -27.26 -3.15 -3.43
N LYS A 616 -27.43 -4.26 -2.69
CA LYS A 616 -26.42 -4.75 -1.75
C LYS A 616 -25.12 -5.13 -2.47
N LEU A 617 -25.22 -5.85 -3.58
CA LEU A 617 -24.08 -6.28 -4.39
C LEU A 617 -23.35 -5.09 -5.02
N LEU A 618 -24.06 -4.09 -5.55
CA LEU A 618 -23.46 -2.86 -6.06
C LEU A 618 -22.64 -2.13 -5.00
N LYS A 619 -23.14 -2.06 -3.76
CA LYS A 619 -22.39 -1.46 -2.64
C LYS A 619 -21.09 -2.23 -2.37
N GLN A 620 -21.11 -3.56 -2.43
CA GLN A 620 -19.91 -4.38 -2.26
C GLN A 620 -18.92 -4.21 -3.41
N SER A 621 -19.39 -4.20 -4.66
CA SER A 621 -18.53 -3.89 -5.81
C SER A 621 -17.88 -2.51 -5.67
N SER A 622 -18.64 -1.52 -5.20
CA SER A 622 -18.10 -0.18 -4.92
C SER A 622 -16.97 -0.22 -3.90
N ILE A 623 -17.15 -0.96 -2.80
CA ILE A 623 -16.11 -1.12 -1.77
C ILE A 623 -14.87 -1.79 -2.36
N TYR A 624 -15.04 -2.88 -3.11
CA TYR A 624 -13.94 -3.61 -3.75
C TYR A 624 -13.10 -2.71 -4.67
N TYR A 625 -13.74 -2.02 -5.62
CA TYR A 625 -13.01 -1.18 -6.57
C TYR A 625 -12.41 0.06 -5.90
N ASN A 626 -13.09 0.66 -4.91
CA ASN A 626 -12.51 1.75 -4.14
C ASN A 626 -11.28 1.29 -3.34
N ASN A 627 -11.26 0.06 -2.82
CA ASN A 627 -10.07 -0.46 -2.14
C ASN A 627 -8.87 -0.54 -3.10
N ILE A 628 -9.05 -1.05 -4.32
CA ILE A 628 -7.99 -1.08 -5.36
C ILE A 628 -7.51 0.34 -5.68
N ILE A 629 -8.44 1.27 -5.93
CA ILE A 629 -8.12 2.67 -6.24
C ILE A 629 -7.34 3.31 -5.09
N ASN A 630 -7.82 3.14 -3.86
CA ASN A 630 -7.22 3.72 -2.67
C ASN A 630 -5.82 3.17 -2.38
N GLN A 631 -5.56 1.87 -2.61
CA GLN A 631 -4.21 1.30 -2.49
C GLN A 631 -3.24 2.02 -3.43
N ILE A 632 -3.62 2.18 -4.69
CA ILE A 632 -2.80 2.82 -5.72
C ILE A 632 -2.60 4.30 -5.40
N HIS A 633 -3.65 5.02 -5.00
CA HIS A 633 -3.57 6.45 -4.66
C HIS A 633 -2.73 6.77 -3.43
N LYS A 634 -2.67 5.84 -2.45
CA LYS A 634 -1.80 6.01 -1.29
C LYS A 634 -0.32 5.94 -1.69
N ASN A 635 0.02 5.23 -2.77
CA ASN A 635 1.33 5.33 -3.38
C ASN A 635 1.37 6.58 -4.28
N ILE A 636 1.76 7.71 -3.69
CA ILE A 636 1.68 9.02 -4.36
C ILE A 636 2.59 9.14 -5.58
N LEU A 637 3.67 8.34 -5.64
CA LEU A 637 4.70 8.41 -6.68
C LEU A 637 4.97 7.03 -7.26
N PHE A 638 5.19 6.99 -8.56
CA PHE A 638 5.70 5.83 -9.28
C PHE A 638 6.95 6.24 -10.04
N PHE A 639 8.03 5.53 -9.77
CA PHE A 639 9.33 5.72 -10.37
C PHE A 639 9.47 4.88 -11.63
N LYS A 640 10.45 5.22 -12.46
CA LYS A 640 10.94 4.34 -13.51
C LYS A 640 11.44 3.06 -12.86
N GLN A 641 11.02 1.93 -13.39
CA GLN A 641 11.49 0.61 -12.99
C GLN A 641 13.03 0.54 -13.03
N ASN A 642 13.65 -0.12 -12.06
CA ASN A 642 15.11 -0.28 -11.93
C ASN A 642 15.86 1.02 -11.62
N THR A 643 15.21 2.02 -11.03
CA THR A 643 15.89 3.26 -10.62
C THR A 643 15.94 3.46 -9.11
N THR A 644 15.28 2.59 -8.34
CA THR A 644 15.17 2.74 -6.89
C THR A 644 15.85 1.62 -6.14
N THR A 645 16.12 1.83 -4.85
CA THR A 645 16.48 0.76 -3.90
C THR A 645 15.28 0.36 -3.04
N ASN A 646 14.07 0.64 -3.54
CA ASN A 646 12.83 0.34 -2.85
C ASN A 646 12.61 -1.19 -2.81
N ILE A 647 12.03 -1.71 -1.75
CA ILE A 647 11.75 -3.16 -1.65
C ILE A 647 10.76 -3.61 -2.74
N LEU A 648 9.92 -2.71 -3.24
CA LEU A 648 8.91 -2.98 -4.27
C LEU A 648 9.45 -2.79 -5.72
N ASP A 649 10.77 -2.62 -5.88
CA ASP A 649 11.47 -2.57 -7.18
C ASP A 649 12.39 -3.79 -7.32
N TYR A 650 11.88 -4.88 -7.92
CA TYR A 650 12.50 -6.20 -7.84
C TYR A 650 13.76 -6.41 -8.71
N TYR A 651 14.20 -5.41 -9.47
CA TYR A 651 15.39 -5.50 -10.33
C TYR A 651 16.66 -4.87 -9.74
N ASN A 652 16.55 -4.23 -8.57
CA ASN A 652 17.64 -3.52 -7.92
C ASN A 652 17.91 -4.04 -6.50
N THR A 653 18.92 -3.46 -5.84
CA THR A 653 19.20 -3.72 -4.43
C THR A 653 18.05 -3.18 -3.56
N ARG A 654 17.15 -4.09 -3.15
CA ARG A 654 15.99 -3.84 -2.29
C ARG A 654 16.41 -3.58 -0.84
N LYS A 655 16.27 -2.34 -0.37
CA LYS A 655 16.76 -1.92 0.95
C LYS A 655 15.74 -1.18 1.80
N ARG A 656 14.78 -0.49 1.21
CA ARG A 656 13.96 0.48 1.96
C ARG A 656 12.51 0.58 1.52
N TYR A 657 11.68 1.08 2.41
CA TYR A 657 10.33 1.57 2.11
C TYR A 657 10.31 3.10 2.18
N THR A 658 9.35 3.72 1.48
CA THR A 658 9.00 5.14 1.70
C THR A 658 8.14 5.27 2.95
N SER A 659 8.06 6.47 3.52
CA SER A 659 7.15 6.78 4.64
C SER A 659 5.69 6.47 4.29
N LYS A 660 5.30 6.66 3.02
CA LYS A 660 3.94 6.36 2.54
C LYS A 660 3.68 4.87 2.46
N GLN A 661 4.63 4.08 1.99
CA GLN A 661 4.54 2.62 2.04
C GLN A 661 4.45 2.13 3.49
N ILE A 662 5.27 2.65 4.40
CA ILE A 662 5.18 2.33 5.84
C ILE A 662 3.77 2.62 6.38
N LEU A 663 3.19 3.79 6.06
CA LEU A 663 1.83 4.14 6.49
C LEU A 663 0.76 3.22 5.89
N ILE A 664 0.89 2.81 4.62
CA ILE A 664 -0.01 1.84 3.99
C ILE A 664 0.05 0.52 4.73
N MET A 665 1.26 -0.04 4.89
CA MET A 665 1.44 -1.32 5.57
C MET A 665 0.87 -1.28 6.98
N ARG A 666 1.20 -0.26 7.77
CA ARG A 666 0.70 -0.10 9.15
C ARG A 666 -0.81 0.07 9.23
N SER A 667 -1.45 0.65 8.20
CA SER A 667 -2.91 0.75 8.15
C SER A 667 -3.56 -0.60 7.83
N ASP A 668 -2.90 -1.41 6.99
CA ASP A 668 -3.45 -2.67 6.49
C ASP A 668 -3.44 -3.80 7.54
N ILE A 669 -2.64 -3.68 8.59
CA ILE A 669 -2.60 -4.64 9.71
C ILE A 669 -3.98 -4.93 10.31
N GLN A 670 -4.92 -3.99 10.21
CA GLN A 670 -6.29 -4.20 10.67
C GLN A 670 -6.99 -5.31 9.88
N ASN A 671 -6.77 -5.39 8.57
CA ASN A 671 -7.32 -6.46 7.73
C ASN A 671 -6.70 -7.82 8.08
N TYR A 672 -5.44 -7.82 8.51
CA TYR A 672 -4.71 -9.01 8.95
C TYR A 672 -5.18 -9.52 10.31
N MET A 673 -5.42 -8.62 11.27
CA MET A 673 -5.95 -8.97 12.58
C MET A 673 -7.43 -9.35 12.55
N GLN A 674 -8.17 -8.91 11.53
CA GLN A 674 -9.61 -9.16 11.38
C GLN A 674 -9.93 -10.41 10.58
N ILE A 675 -8.97 -11.29 10.23
CA ILE A 675 -9.25 -12.57 9.56
C ILE A 675 -10.37 -13.27 10.33
N PRO A 676 -11.63 -13.26 9.83
CA PRO A 676 -12.73 -13.78 10.60
C PRO A 676 -12.62 -15.30 10.59
N CYS A 677 -12.95 -15.92 11.72
CA CYS A 677 -13.15 -17.36 11.87
C CYS A 677 -14.39 -17.79 11.03
N GLU A 678 -14.38 -17.59 9.71
CA GLU A 678 -15.55 -17.81 8.84
C GLU A 678 -15.93 -19.30 8.71
N PHE A 679 -15.11 -20.20 9.26
CA PHE A 679 -15.40 -21.63 9.32
C PHE A 679 -15.80 -22.14 10.71
N CYS A 680 -15.95 -21.27 11.71
CA CYS A 680 -16.07 -21.70 13.10
C CYS A 680 -17.50 -21.75 13.67
N ASN A 681 -18.55 -21.27 13.00
CA ASN A 681 -19.92 -21.48 13.51
C ASN A 681 -21.05 -21.24 12.47
N PRO A 682 -21.66 -22.30 11.92
CA PRO A 682 -22.96 -22.21 11.25
C PRO A 682 -24.16 -22.08 12.21
N THR A 683 -23.94 -22.12 13.53
CA THR A 683 -25.03 -22.30 14.50
C THR A 683 -24.97 -21.31 15.64
N LYS A 684 -25.49 -20.10 15.43
CA LYS A 684 -26.07 -19.26 16.51
C LYS A 684 -26.95 -18.11 15.99
N ALA A 685 -27.71 -18.35 14.92
CA ALA A 685 -28.88 -17.54 14.58
C ALA A 685 -30.17 -18.27 14.99
N LYS A 686 -30.33 -18.55 16.29
CA LYS A 686 -31.63 -18.87 16.89
C LYS A 686 -31.74 -18.21 18.26
N GLY A 687 -32.68 -17.29 18.36
CA GLY A 687 -33.31 -16.90 19.61
C GLY A 687 -32.82 -15.59 20.21
N LYS A 688 -33.58 -14.52 19.97
CA LYS A 688 -34.43 -13.89 21.00
C LYS A 688 -35.22 -12.73 20.38
N ASN A 689 -36.43 -13.03 19.92
CA ASN A 689 -37.54 -12.08 20.08
C ASN A 689 -38.06 -12.27 21.51
N LYS A 690 -38.02 -11.19 22.28
CA LYS A 690 -39.03 -10.86 23.28
C LYS A 690 -39.34 -9.38 23.11
#